data_AF-A0AAX0KYE0-F1
#
_entry.id   AF-A0AAX0KYE0-F1
#
_cell.length_a   1.000
_cell.length_b   1.000
_cell.length_c   1.000
_cell.angle_alpha   90.00
_cell.angle_beta   90.00
_cell.angle_gamma   90.00
#
_symmetry.space_group_name_H-M   'P 1'
#
loop_
_entity.id
_entity.type
_entity.pdbx_description
1 polymer ?
#
loop_
_entity_poly.entity_id
_entity_poly.type
_entity_poly.pdbx_seq_one_letter_code
_entity_poly.pdbx_strand_id
1 'polypeptide(L)'
;MKLLNRRIMAGRWLYKHSPKLLLALTAALLAASIFLTPTIQSYLEPRFVTAPESLSALRSLLVGVGASLIGATAIIFSVVMLAVQLNFARIPFGLFRRLSSDAPLLASFAATFMLGVAIGLCALLPDVTWVAPAVILSGWSMLAALALFYIAYKRALDLISPAKQMQIVLRKADRSMRRWESRANRFAPLLERRPTPGVNRDMARASFFRLHPHWEADVREASSHVIAFARRYAEQGEYDVSAVALSGLISLNARYISARGNTFFGTNPFFTTPLSSEAFISDTLEKLRRLALSAQGRSDEEQFIQVMATLANLCATYAHIDYGREFGVELRHSQLAASYLTGIVEGAHRTFGPDVMMEGVRLLGQCALVLVQARRALGTVTIAKSVSKLSLLGLTKSGYEPLISTAVQQLATLAFEMLRSKEHDIKHPSAEVRSSIRMIAHAVLLTDDTPLANQHSAHLKPYYALTDYETFADNLTKLINAVIERPAGDDDAKRIIGHLSDWSDGIYDGEKELLLDAVNKRSFLAFALIHWVSHVTEVLVVAAKAPAASDHNRDQLIRNASWLIFVLDWLPDDKESVAFVENLELIEQLFELALKMHIRDQAEIAEAARSILLRWSLKAGKHQTGRGSLKRALTALCVLAAWKDGSGWMAWLKSEFSSSLAKVQIEDKVRKRTAHELRKKAQYPSRDGDILGVVGYHMSRVDHGRLAEGLNAVADLLDPEAA
;
A
#
# COMPACT_ATOMS: atom_id res chain seq x y z
N MET A 1 21.33 -27.96 12.93
CA MET A 1 21.15 -26.62 13.55
C MET A 1 22.25 -26.19 14.53
N LYS A 2 22.70 -27.02 15.50
CA LYS A 2 23.73 -26.64 16.51
C LYS A 2 25.11 -26.26 15.92
N LEU A 3 25.54 -26.87 14.82
CA LEU A 3 26.83 -26.57 14.15
C LEU A 3 26.82 -25.22 13.39
N LEU A 4 25.68 -24.84 12.80
CA LEU A 4 25.52 -23.56 12.11
C LEU A 4 25.54 -22.40 13.12
N ASN A 5 24.90 -22.60 14.29
CA ASN A 5 24.87 -21.60 15.36
C ASN A 5 26.26 -21.39 16.00
N ARG A 6 27.08 -22.47 16.12
CA ARG A 6 28.49 -22.36 16.55
C ARG A 6 29.35 -21.62 15.53
N ARG A 7 29.14 -21.81 14.22
CA ARG A 7 29.86 -21.06 13.17
C ARG A 7 29.48 -19.58 13.14
N ILE A 8 28.21 -19.24 13.36
CA ILE A 8 27.75 -17.83 13.43
C ILE A 8 28.24 -17.15 14.70
N MET A 9 28.24 -17.84 15.85
CA MET A 9 28.84 -17.33 17.09
C MET A 9 30.35 -17.17 16.98
N ALA A 10 31.06 -18.15 16.40
CA ALA A 10 32.49 -18.06 16.15
C ALA A 10 32.81 -16.90 15.19
N GLY A 11 32.03 -16.71 14.12
CA GLY A 11 32.17 -15.59 13.19
C GLY A 11 31.95 -14.23 13.84
N ARG A 12 30.91 -14.08 14.69
CA ARG A 12 30.67 -12.85 15.47
C ARG A 12 31.75 -12.61 16.53
N TRP A 13 32.26 -13.67 17.15
CA TRP A 13 33.34 -13.60 18.12
C TRP A 13 34.65 -13.18 17.44
N LEU A 14 34.97 -13.77 16.27
CA LEU A 14 36.11 -13.41 15.45
C LEU A 14 36.01 -11.96 14.97
N TYR A 15 34.84 -11.51 14.50
CA TYR A 15 34.68 -10.13 14.03
C TYR A 15 34.78 -9.09 15.16
N LYS A 16 34.33 -9.44 16.38
CA LYS A 16 34.41 -8.57 17.55
C LYS A 16 35.82 -8.52 18.17
N HIS A 17 36.59 -9.61 18.06
CA HIS A 17 37.95 -9.72 18.62
C HIS A 17 39.05 -9.65 17.57
N SER A 18 38.75 -9.59 16.28
CA SER A 18 39.72 -9.47 15.19
C SER A 18 40.68 -8.29 15.35
N PRO A 19 40.28 -7.07 15.78
CA PRO A 19 41.27 -6.00 15.98
C PRO A 19 42.21 -6.32 17.15
N LYS A 20 41.75 -7.04 18.18
CA LYS A 20 42.58 -7.43 19.33
C LYS A 20 43.53 -8.57 18.97
N LEU A 21 43.07 -9.56 18.21
CA LEU A 21 43.87 -10.66 17.71
C LEU A 21 44.92 -10.19 16.72
N LEU A 22 44.55 -9.29 15.81
CA LEU A 22 45.49 -8.70 14.84
C LEU A 22 46.55 -7.87 15.56
N LEU A 23 46.17 -7.10 16.58
CA LEU A 23 47.12 -6.34 17.41
C LEU A 23 48.04 -7.26 18.23
N ALA A 24 47.52 -8.36 18.78
CA ALA A 24 48.32 -9.36 19.49
C ALA A 24 49.30 -10.09 18.55
N LEU A 25 48.86 -10.43 17.34
CA LEU A 25 49.69 -11.05 16.31
C LEU A 25 50.79 -10.11 15.83
N THR A 26 50.47 -8.83 15.58
CA THR A 26 51.48 -7.83 15.19
C THR A 26 52.48 -7.58 16.33
N ALA A 27 52.02 -7.55 17.58
CA ALA A 27 52.90 -7.43 18.74
C ALA A 27 53.82 -8.66 18.90
N ALA A 28 53.28 -9.87 18.68
CA ALA A 28 54.06 -11.11 18.71
C ALA A 28 55.09 -11.15 17.58
N LEU A 29 54.73 -10.70 16.36
CA LEU A 29 55.66 -10.60 15.23
C LEU A 29 56.74 -9.54 15.46
N LEU A 30 56.41 -8.40 16.06
CA LEU A 30 57.38 -7.38 16.49
C LEU A 30 58.34 -7.95 17.53
N ALA A 31 57.83 -8.59 18.58
CA ALA A 31 58.65 -9.23 19.60
C ALA A 31 59.55 -10.32 19.00
N ALA A 32 59.02 -11.19 18.15
CA ALA A 32 59.80 -12.19 17.43
C ALA A 32 60.89 -11.54 16.57
N SER A 33 60.58 -10.46 15.85
CA SER A 33 61.59 -9.76 15.04
C SER A 33 62.72 -9.16 15.88
N ILE A 34 62.41 -8.65 17.09
CA ILE A 34 63.43 -8.18 18.04
C ILE A 34 64.31 -9.36 18.50
N PHE A 35 63.72 -10.49 18.88
CA PHE A 35 64.47 -11.70 19.28
C PHE A 35 65.30 -12.32 18.15
N LEU A 36 64.88 -12.20 16.89
CA LEU A 36 65.63 -12.66 15.72
C LEU A 36 66.70 -11.66 15.24
N THR A 37 66.69 -10.41 15.72
CA THR A 37 67.67 -9.38 15.37
C THR A 37 69.12 -9.85 15.47
N PRO A 38 69.61 -10.45 16.59
CA PRO A 38 71.00 -10.91 16.69
C PRO A 38 71.35 -11.99 15.68
N THR A 39 70.42 -12.90 15.39
CA THR A 39 70.61 -13.94 14.37
C THR A 39 70.72 -13.33 12.99
N ILE A 40 69.82 -12.40 12.63
CA ILE A 40 69.86 -11.67 11.35
C ILE A 40 71.16 -10.86 11.23
N GLN A 41 71.59 -10.20 12.31
CA GLN A 41 72.84 -9.45 12.37
C GLN A 41 74.05 -10.34 12.07
N SER A 42 74.15 -11.52 12.67
CA SER A 42 75.25 -12.47 12.44
C SER A 42 75.36 -12.96 10.98
N TYR A 43 74.25 -12.95 10.23
CA TYR A 43 74.22 -13.31 8.81
C TYR A 43 74.53 -12.13 7.88
N LEU A 44 74.13 -10.90 8.27
CA LEU A 44 74.30 -9.70 7.45
C LEU A 44 75.69 -9.06 7.63
N GLU A 45 76.21 -9.05 8.85
CA GLU A 45 77.47 -8.40 9.21
C GLU A 45 78.67 -8.83 8.34
N PRO A 46 78.90 -10.13 8.06
CA PRO A 46 80.02 -10.55 7.21
C PRO A 46 79.93 -9.99 5.78
N ARG A 47 78.71 -9.82 5.25
CA ARG A 47 78.48 -9.35 3.87
C ARG A 47 78.71 -7.85 3.71
N PHE A 48 78.37 -7.06 4.72
CA PHE A 48 78.58 -5.60 4.71
C PHE A 48 80.02 -5.21 5.10
N VAL A 49 80.72 -6.04 5.88
CA VAL A 49 82.16 -5.85 6.16
C VAL A 49 83.03 -6.11 4.93
N THR A 50 82.68 -7.08 4.08
CA THR A 50 83.46 -7.41 2.87
C THR A 50 83.24 -6.45 1.69
N ALA A 51 82.17 -5.65 1.69
CA ALA A 51 81.80 -4.77 0.59
C ALA A 51 81.31 -3.40 1.11
N PRO A 52 82.21 -2.43 1.35
CA PRO A 52 81.85 -1.12 1.93
C PRO A 52 80.84 -0.33 1.09
N GLU A 53 80.86 -0.51 -0.23
CA GLU A 53 79.91 0.11 -1.17
C GLU A 53 78.46 -0.37 -0.96
N SER A 54 78.26 -1.57 -0.41
CA SER A 54 76.91 -2.08 -0.13
C SER A 54 76.24 -1.36 1.05
N LEU A 55 77.03 -0.86 2.00
CA LEU A 55 76.53 -0.09 3.14
C LEU A 55 76.14 1.33 2.72
N SER A 56 76.91 1.97 1.84
CA SER A 56 76.53 3.26 1.25
C SER A 56 75.28 3.13 0.38
N ALA A 57 75.15 2.05 -0.40
CA ALA A 57 73.93 1.74 -1.15
C ALA A 57 72.69 1.55 -0.25
N LEU A 58 72.83 0.86 0.89
CA LEU A 58 71.75 0.70 1.86
C LEU A 58 71.34 2.02 2.51
N ARG A 59 72.30 2.88 2.88
CA ARG A 59 72.01 4.22 3.40
C ARG A 59 71.23 5.04 2.37
N SER A 60 71.68 5.03 1.11
CA SER A 60 70.97 5.71 0.00
C SER A 60 69.56 5.15 -0.21
N LEU A 61 69.37 3.83 -0.09
CA LEU A 61 68.05 3.19 -0.18
C LEU A 61 67.12 3.66 0.96
N LEU A 62 67.60 3.70 2.20
CA LEU A 62 66.80 4.15 3.35
C LEU A 62 66.43 5.63 3.23
N VAL A 63 67.36 6.49 2.82
CA VAL A 63 67.07 7.90 2.51
C VAL A 63 66.04 8.00 1.39
N GLY A 64 66.22 7.25 0.29
CA GLY A 64 65.31 7.24 -0.85
C GLY A 64 63.90 6.78 -0.49
N VAL A 65 63.77 5.70 0.30
CA VAL A 65 62.48 5.19 0.77
C VAL A 65 61.82 6.17 1.73
N GLY A 66 62.56 6.73 2.70
CA GLY A 66 62.05 7.74 3.62
C GLY A 66 61.56 9.00 2.90
N ALA A 67 62.36 9.53 1.96
CA ALA A 67 62.00 10.68 1.14
C ALA A 67 60.80 10.40 0.22
N SER A 68 60.76 9.22 -0.40
CA SER A 68 59.64 8.78 -1.23
C SER A 68 58.35 8.67 -0.42
N LEU A 69 58.42 8.13 0.80
CA LEU A 69 57.25 8.01 1.69
C LEU A 69 56.73 9.39 2.13
N ILE A 70 57.63 10.32 2.44
CA ILE A 70 57.29 11.71 2.74
C ILE A 70 56.61 12.36 1.52
N GLY A 71 57.18 12.21 0.34
CA GLY A 71 56.62 12.72 -0.92
C GLY A 71 55.25 12.14 -1.24
N ALA A 72 55.09 10.81 -1.13
CA ALA A 72 53.82 10.12 -1.33
C ALA A 72 52.76 10.58 -0.31
N THR A 73 53.15 10.79 0.96
CA THR A 73 52.27 11.32 2.00
C THR A 73 51.75 12.70 1.62
N ALA A 74 52.64 13.58 1.13
CA ALA A 74 52.25 14.93 0.71
C ALA A 74 51.29 14.93 -0.51
N ILE A 75 51.54 14.07 -1.51
CA ILE A 75 50.67 13.93 -2.69
C ILE A 75 49.30 13.39 -2.30
N ILE A 76 49.25 12.26 -1.57
CA ILE A 76 47.98 11.64 -1.16
C ILE A 76 47.19 12.58 -0.26
N PHE A 77 47.87 13.26 0.68
CA PHE A 77 47.23 14.26 1.53
C PHE A 77 46.60 15.38 0.69
N SER A 78 47.33 15.91 -0.30
CA SER A 78 46.83 16.98 -1.18
C SER A 78 45.62 16.53 -2.00
N VAL A 79 45.65 15.33 -2.60
CA VAL A 79 44.54 14.76 -3.37
C VAL A 79 43.32 14.51 -2.47
N VAL A 80 43.52 13.91 -1.29
CA VAL A 80 42.44 13.66 -0.33
C VAL A 80 41.83 14.97 0.14
N MET A 81 42.63 15.96 0.51
CA MET A 81 42.14 17.27 0.94
C MET A 81 41.38 17.99 -0.17
N LEU A 82 41.86 17.91 -1.42
CA LEU A 82 41.17 18.49 -2.56
C LEU A 82 39.85 17.76 -2.86
N ALA A 83 39.82 16.44 -2.84
CA ALA A 83 38.58 15.65 -3.03
C ALA A 83 37.56 15.96 -1.93
N VAL A 84 38.04 16.08 -0.69
CA VAL A 84 37.24 16.46 0.48
C VAL A 84 36.71 17.90 0.31
N GLN A 85 37.52 18.85 -0.12
CA GLN A 85 37.10 20.24 -0.38
C GLN A 85 36.10 20.37 -1.54
N LEU A 86 36.36 19.71 -2.68
CA LEU A 86 35.47 19.71 -3.85
C LEU A 86 34.11 19.10 -3.51
N ASN A 87 34.09 18.06 -2.69
CA ASN A 87 32.84 17.47 -2.23
C ASN A 87 32.16 18.32 -1.15
N PHE A 88 32.92 19.04 -0.30
CA PHE A 88 32.33 19.98 0.65
C PHE A 88 31.72 21.22 0.01
N ALA A 89 32.22 21.65 -1.14
CA ALA A 89 31.54 22.64 -1.96
C ALA A 89 30.10 22.21 -2.30
N ARG A 90 29.79 20.90 -2.24
CA ARG A 90 28.46 20.30 -2.46
C ARG A 90 27.59 20.16 -1.20
N ILE A 91 28.00 20.64 -0.01
CA ILE A 91 27.26 20.48 1.26
C ILE A 91 26.91 21.84 1.91
N PRO A 92 25.79 21.99 2.65
CA PRO A 92 25.43 23.24 3.32
C PRO A 92 26.43 23.68 4.43
N PHE A 93 26.57 25.00 4.59
CA PHE A 93 27.66 25.74 5.24
C PHE A 93 28.01 25.42 6.72
N GLY A 94 27.30 24.52 7.42
CA GLY A 94 27.57 24.18 8.82
C GLY A 94 28.50 22.96 9.04
N LEU A 95 28.56 22.03 8.08
CA LEU A 95 29.32 20.76 8.23
C LEU A 95 30.80 20.89 7.87
N PHE A 96 31.18 21.96 7.15
CA PHE A 96 32.53 22.18 6.63
C PHE A 96 33.60 22.16 7.74
N ARG A 97 33.45 22.99 8.77
CA ARG A 97 34.45 23.14 9.85
C ARG A 97 34.64 21.87 10.69
N ARG A 98 33.60 21.04 10.77
CA ARG A 98 33.57 19.84 11.61
C ARG A 98 34.16 18.61 10.93
N LEU A 99 34.08 18.54 9.60
CA LEU A 99 34.58 17.41 8.83
C LEU A 99 35.96 17.69 8.19
N SER A 100 36.32 18.95 7.96
CA SER A 100 37.69 19.32 7.55
C SER A 100 38.74 19.14 8.67
N SER A 101 38.29 19.04 9.92
CA SER A 101 39.12 18.85 11.11
C SER A 101 39.07 17.41 11.66
N ASP A 102 38.82 16.41 10.80
CA ASP A 102 38.80 15.00 11.23
C ASP A 102 40.19 14.56 11.75
N ALA A 103 40.39 14.73 13.05
CA ALA A 103 41.62 14.42 13.77
C ALA A 103 42.20 13.03 13.46
N PRO A 104 41.42 11.93 13.34
CA PRO A 104 42.00 10.63 12.99
C PRO A 104 42.57 10.60 11.56
N LEU A 105 42.01 11.33 10.60
CA LEU A 105 42.56 11.42 9.25
C LEU A 105 43.88 12.19 9.27
N LEU A 106 43.90 13.37 9.91
CA LEU A 106 45.10 14.19 10.04
C LEU A 106 46.21 13.47 10.82
N ALA A 107 45.87 12.79 11.91
CA ALA A 107 46.81 12.00 12.70
C ALA A 107 47.40 10.84 11.90
N SER A 108 46.63 10.21 11.01
CA SER A 108 47.13 9.13 10.15
C SER A 108 48.19 9.65 9.18
N PHE A 109 47.96 10.80 8.55
CA PHE A 109 48.95 11.44 7.66
C PHE A 109 50.20 11.92 8.41
N ALA A 110 50.01 12.57 9.57
CA ALA A 110 51.13 13.00 10.40
C ALA A 110 51.97 11.82 10.89
N ALA A 111 51.34 10.72 11.30
CA ALA A 111 52.04 9.51 11.71
C ALA A 111 52.83 8.89 10.55
N THR A 112 52.26 8.82 9.33
CA THR A 112 52.99 8.34 8.15
C THR A 112 54.18 9.22 7.80
N PHE A 113 54.04 10.54 7.90
CA PHE A 113 55.15 11.47 7.72
C PHE A 113 56.28 11.22 8.72
N MET A 114 55.94 11.06 10.00
CA MET A 114 56.92 10.74 11.06
C MET A 114 57.60 9.39 10.85
N LEU A 115 56.88 8.38 10.35
CA LEU A 115 57.49 7.08 9.98
C LEU A 115 58.47 7.23 8.81
N GLY A 116 58.17 8.08 7.83
CA GLY A 116 59.11 8.40 6.74
C GLY A 116 60.39 9.07 7.24
N VAL A 117 60.27 10.00 8.18
CA VAL A 117 61.42 10.61 8.87
C VAL A 117 62.20 9.57 9.66
N ALA A 118 61.53 8.68 10.38
CA ALA A 118 62.19 7.61 11.13
C ALA A 118 62.99 6.66 10.22
N ILE A 119 62.45 6.28 9.05
CA ILE A 119 63.16 5.49 8.04
C ILE A 119 64.38 6.25 7.51
N GLY A 120 64.24 7.55 7.23
CA GLY A 120 65.37 8.39 6.79
C GLY A 120 66.46 8.53 7.86
N LEU A 121 66.09 8.67 9.14
CA LEU A 121 67.03 8.71 10.26
C LEU A 121 67.76 7.39 10.48
N CYS A 122 67.13 6.25 10.13
CA CYS A 122 67.79 4.95 10.13
C CYS A 122 68.94 4.87 9.12
N ALA A 123 69.13 5.84 8.22
CA ALA A 123 70.29 5.91 7.34
C ALA A 123 71.56 6.47 8.02
N LEU A 124 71.44 7.10 9.19
CA LEU A 124 72.57 7.64 9.99
C LEU A 124 73.31 6.54 10.78
N LEU A 125 73.45 5.34 10.22
CA LEU A 125 74.05 4.20 10.91
C LEU A 125 75.53 4.48 11.20
N PRO A 126 75.99 4.42 12.46
CA PRO A 126 77.39 4.66 12.79
C PRO A 126 78.30 3.53 12.27
N ASP A 127 77.92 2.27 12.48
CA ASP A 127 78.72 1.07 12.16
C ASP A 127 77.87 -0.10 11.63
N VAL A 128 78.53 -1.15 11.10
CA VAL A 128 77.89 -2.36 10.53
C VAL A 128 77.03 -3.13 11.54
N THR A 129 77.31 -2.98 12.84
CA THR A 129 76.58 -3.59 13.96
C THR A 129 75.11 -3.12 14.07
N TRP A 130 74.76 -2.00 13.42
CA TRP A 130 73.41 -1.42 13.45
C TRP A 130 72.54 -1.76 12.24
N VAL A 131 73.06 -2.55 11.29
CA VAL A 131 72.36 -2.84 10.02
C VAL A 131 71.07 -3.63 10.24
N ALA A 132 71.08 -4.71 11.03
CA ALA A 132 69.87 -5.52 11.24
C ALA A 132 68.75 -4.76 11.99
N PRO A 133 69.03 -4.03 13.09
CA PRO A 133 68.03 -3.17 13.73
C PRO A 133 67.41 -2.15 12.79
N ALA A 134 68.21 -1.52 11.93
CA ALA A 134 67.75 -0.50 10.99
C ALA A 134 66.86 -1.08 9.88
N VAL A 135 67.20 -2.26 9.34
CA VAL A 135 66.39 -2.96 8.33
C VAL A 135 65.05 -3.43 8.91
N ILE A 136 65.06 -3.98 10.13
CA ILE A 136 63.83 -4.42 10.80
C ILE A 136 62.93 -3.23 11.13
N LEU A 137 63.48 -2.15 11.69
CA LEU A 137 62.73 -0.95 12.05
C LEU A 137 62.14 -0.26 10.81
N SER A 138 62.93 -0.14 9.73
CA SER A 138 62.45 0.46 8.47
C SER A 138 61.40 -0.40 7.79
N GLY A 139 61.54 -1.73 7.80
CA GLY A 139 60.53 -2.66 7.29
C GLY A 139 59.20 -2.55 8.03
N TRP A 140 59.22 -2.54 9.37
CA TRP A 140 58.01 -2.34 10.17
C TRP A 140 57.39 -0.95 9.97
N SER A 141 58.23 0.09 9.86
CA SER A 141 57.77 1.46 9.62
C SER A 141 57.10 1.59 8.25
N MET A 142 57.62 0.90 7.21
CA MET A 142 57.02 0.86 5.89
C MET A 142 55.66 0.14 5.89
N LEU A 143 55.56 -1.02 6.55
CA LEU A 143 54.28 -1.73 6.68
C LEU A 143 53.24 -0.92 7.46
N ALA A 144 53.65 -0.26 8.54
CA ALA A 144 52.79 0.63 9.32
C ALA A 144 52.32 1.82 8.49
N ALA A 145 53.21 2.43 7.70
CA ALA A 145 52.88 3.53 6.78
C ALA A 145 51.83 3.12 5.73
N LEU A 146 52.00 1.95 5.10
CA LEU A 146 51.01 1.42 4.14
C LEU A 146 49.65 1.14 4.80
N ALA A 147 49.65 0.57 6.01
CA ALA A 147 48.41 0.35 6.76
C ALA A 147 47.70 1.67 7.11
N LEU A 148 48.45 2.70 7.54
CA LEU A 148 47.92 4.03 7.81
C LEU A 148 47.38 4.70 6.55
N PHE A 149 48.03 4.54 5.39
CA PHE A 149 47.49 5.01 4.12
C PHE A 149 46.17 4.34 3.76
N TYR A 150 46.07 3.01 3.92
CA TYR A 150 44.80 2.31 3.69
C TYR A 150 43.68 2.79 4.62
N ILE A 151 43.99 3.01 5.90
CA ILE A 151 43.04 3.56 6.88
C ILE A 151 42.62 4.99 6.48
N ALA A 152 43.58 5.85 6.13
CA ALA A 152 43.32 7.21 5.70
C ALA A 152 42.48 7.25 4.42
N TYR A 153 42.78 6.39 3.44
CA TYR A 153 42.01 6.25 2.20
C TYR A 153 40.56 5.82 2.46
N LYS A 154 40.36 4.77 3.26
CA LYS A 154 39.01 4.32 3.64
C LYS A 154 38.25 5.40 4.40
N ARG A 155 38.92 6.12 5.31
CA ARG A 155 38.32 7.23 6.05
C ARG A 155 37.97 8.41 5.14
N ALA A 156 38.81 8.72 4.16
CA ALA A 156 38.55 9.73 3.15
C ALA A 156 37.34 9.37 2.28
N LEU A 157 37.25 8.13 1.78
CA LEU A 157 36.05 7.64 1.08
C LEU A 157 34.80 7.76 1.93
N ASP A 158 34.91 7.46 3.23
CA ASP A 158 33.80 7.57 4.17
C ASP A 158 33.34 9.01 4.38
N LEU A 159 34.29 9.95 4.41
CA LEU A 159 34.01 11.38 4.49
C LEU A 159 33.48 11.94 3.17
N ILE A 160 33.75 11.30 2.04
CA ILE A 160 33.24 11.71 0.72
C ILE A 160 31.83 11.15 0.47
N SER A 161 31.49 9.98 1.00
CA SER A 161 30.19 9.36 0.75
C SER A 161 29.03 10.22 1.32
N PRO A 162 28.11 10.73 0.46
CA PRO A 162 26.96 11.52 0.90
C PRO A 162 26.10 10.79 1.95
N ALA A 163 25.89 9.49 1.74
CA ALA A 163 25.14 8.64 2.66
C ALA A 163 25.79 8.56 4.06
N LYS A 164 27.13 8.48 4.14
CA LYS A 164 27.83 8.43 5.44
C LYS A 164 27.82 9.77 6.15
N GLN A 165 27.94 10.88 5.42
CA GLN A 165 27.79 12.21 6.00
C GLN A 165 26.40 12.41 6.59
N MET A 166 25.35 11.99 5.87
CA MET A 166 23.99 11.98 6.38
C MET A 166 23.86 11.16 7.67
N GLN A 167 24.44 9.95 7.70
CA GLN A 167 24.45 9.12 8.90
C GLN A 167 25.15 9.80 10.09
N ILE A 168 26.18 10.62 9.88
CA ILE A 168 26.83 11.37 10.96
C ILE A 168 25.83 12.35 11.61
N VAL A 169 25.07 13.09 10.80
CA VAL A 169 24.04 14.03 11.25
C VAL A 169 22.94 13.28 12.02
N LEU A 170 22.39 12.22 11.42
CA LEU A 170 21.33 11.41 12.05
C LEU A 170 21.80 10.74 13.35
N ARG A 171 23.02 10.21 13.40
CA ARG A 171 23.61 9.61 14.62
C ARG A 171 23.86 10.64 15.71
N LYS A 172 24.12 11.91 15.37
CA LYS A 172 24.24 12.99 16.36
C LYS A 172 22.87 13.24 17.00
N ALA A 173 21.83 13.39 16.18
CA ALA A 173 20.46 13.58 16.66
C ALA A 173 19.95 12.39 17.49
N ASP A 174 20.16 11.16 17.03
CA ASP A 174 19.77 9.95 17.79
C ASP A 174 20.50 9.86 19.14
N ARG A 175 21.82 10.10 19.16
CA ARG A 175 22.57 10.16 20.43
C ARG A 175 22.06 11.27 21.34
N SER A 176 21.64 12.41 20.79
CA SER A 176 21.06 13.48 21.61
C SER A 176 19.71 13.07 22.20
N MET A 177 18.80 12.51 21.39
CA MET A 177 17.50 12.00 21.85
C MET A 177 17.66 10.90 22.91
N ARG A 178 18.58 9.95 22.73
CA ARG A 178 18.89 8.91 23.75
C ARG A 178 19.37 9.51 25.07
N ARG A 179 20.22 10.55 25.01
CA ARG A 179 20.69 11.24 26.22
C ARG A 179 19.54 11.92 26.95
N TRP A 180 18.67 12.62 26.23
CA TRP A 180 17.51 13.27 26.80
C TRP A 180 16.49 12.29 27.36
N GLU A 181 16.22 11.20 26.65
CA GLU A 181 15.38 10.09 27.13
C GLU A 181 15.93 9.49 28.43
N SER A 182 17.23 9.20 28.49
CA SER A 182 17.86 8.68 29.72
C SER A 182 17.77 9.67 30.88
N ARG A 183 17.89 10.97 30.61
CA ARG A 183 17.71 12.02 31.64
C ARG A 183 16.26 12.09 32.11
N ALA A 184 15.29 12.03 31.20
CA ALA A 184 13.88 12.03 31.53
C ALA A 184 13.52 10.83 32.42
N ASN A 185 14.01 9.64 32.09
CA ASN A 185 13.79 8.42 32.88
C ASN A 185 14.39 8.51 34.29
N ARG A 186 15.54 9.18 34.45
CA ARG A 186 16.13 9.42 35.78
C ARG A 186 15.35 10.46 36.58
N PHE A 187 14.68 11.40 35.90
CA PHE A 187 13.90 12.45 36.52
C PHE A 187 12.48 11.99 36.90
N ALA A 188 11.95 10.96 36.21
CA ALA A 188 10.63 10.38 36.45
C ALA A 188 10.31 10.08 37.94
N PRO A 189 11.16 9.34 38.69
CA PRO A 189 10.87 9.01 40.10
C PRO A 189 10.84 10.22 41.04
N LEU A 190 11.39 11.38 40.63
CA LEU A 190 11.38 12.61 41.44
C LEU A 190 10.06 13.38 41.34
N LEU A 191 9.29 13.13 40.28
CA LEU A 191 7.99 13.78 40.01
C LEU A 191 6.80 12.86 40.29
N GLU A 192 6.97 11.54 40.30
CA GLU A 192 5.91 10.58 40.63
C GLU A 192 5.57 10.59 42.13
N ARG A 193 4.85 11.63 42.58
CA ARG A 193 4.07 11.56 43.82
C ARG A 193 2.65 11.11 43.49
N ARG A 194 2.48 9.78 43.50
CA ARG A 194 1.25 9.00 43.27
C ARG A 194 0.78 8.94 41.81
N PRO A 195 0.50 7.75 41.26
CA PRO A 195 -0.25 7.64 40.02
C PRO A 195 -1.64 8.24 40.23
N THR A 196 -2.03 9.24 39.43
CA THR A 196 -3.43 9.67 39.34
C THR A 196 -4.24 8.49 38.80
N PRO A 197 -5.23 7.97 39.55
CA PRO A 197 -6.07 6.88 39.06
C PRO A 197 -6.74 7.30 37.74
N GLY A 198 -6.57 6.48 36.69
CA GLY A 198 -7.14 6.72 35.35
C GLY A 198 -6.18 7.34 34.32
N VAL A 199 -5.13 8.07 34.72
CA VAL A 199 -4.23 8.68 33.71
C VAL A 199 -3.02 7.78 33.45
N ASN A 200 -3.14 6.87 32.47
CA ASN A 200 -2.05 5.99 32.02
C ASN A 200 -0.99 6.74 31.17
N ARG A 201 -0.58 7.94 31.60
CA ARG A 201 0.36 8.84 30.88
C ARG A 201 1.60 9.13 31.68
N ASP A 202 2.72 9.25 30.97
CA ASP A 202 4.01 9.61 31.57
C ASP A 202 4.09 11.14 31.79
N MET A 203 3.31 11.61 32.77
CA MET A 203 3.23 13.03 33.13
C MET A 203 4.58 13.58 33.61
N ALA A 204 5.43 12.73 34.21
CA ALA A 204 6.75 13.10 34.66
C ALA A 204 7.69 13.39 33.48
N ARG A 205 7.73 12.51 32.47
CA ARG A 205 8.50 12.71 31.24
C ARG A 205 7.96 13.89 30.43
N ALA A 206 6.64 14.06 30.34
CA ALA A 206 6.02 15.20 29.66
C ALA A 206 6.44 16.53 30.32
N SER A 207 6.41 16.59 31.66
CA SER A 207 6.85 17.77 32.42
C SER A 207 8.34 18.05 32.25
N PHE A 208 9.17 17.01 32.26
CA PHE A 208 10.61 17.13 32.02
C PHE A 208 10.91 17.77 30.66
N PHE A 209 10.28 17.31 29.58
CA PHE A 209 10.50 17.90 28.25
C PHE A 209 10.02 19.34 28.14
N ARG A 210 8.94 19.72 28.85
CA ARG A 210 8.47 21.12 28.92
C ARG A 210 9.45 22.03 29.62
N LEU A 211 10.12 21.56 30.67
CA LEU A 211 11.15 22.31 31.39
C LEU A 211 12.45 22.48 30.58
N HIS A 212 12.63 21.67 29.53
CA HIS A 212 13.85 21.66 28.73
C HIS A 212 13.57 21.88 27.24
N PRO A 213 12.97 23.01 26.80
CA PRO A 213 12.50 23.21 25.43
C PRO A 213 13.59 23.07 24.34
N HIS A 214 14.87 23.24 24.71
CA HIS A 214 16.00 23.07 23.79
C HIS A 214 16.35 21.60 23.48
N TRP A 215 15.69 20.62 24.08
CA TRP A 215 15.97 19.20 23.82
C TRP A 215 15.77 18.80 22.36
N GLU A 216 14.86 19.51 21.64
CA GLU A 216 14.56 19.28 20.22
C GLU A 216 15.57 19.94 19.26
N ALA A 217 16.47 20.80 19.76
CA ALA A 217 17.31 21.64 18.90
C ALA A 217 18.16 20.81 17.91
N ASP A 218 18.85 19.77 18.41
CA ASP A 218 19.66 18.87 17.56
C ASP A 218 18.81 18.10 16.54
N VAL A 219 17.54 17.81 16.87
CA VAL A 219 16.62 17.06 15.99
C VAL A 219 16.08 17.97 14.89
N ARG A 220 15.71 19.21 15.24
CA ARG A 220 15.27 20.24 14.27
C ARG A 220 16.40 20.63 13.32
N GLU A 221 17.62 20.77 13.84
CA GLU A 221 18.84 21.00 13.05
C GLU A 221 19.04 19.83 12.05
N ALA A 222 19.00 18.59 12.54
CA ALA A 222 19.14 17.41 11.70
C ALA A 222 18.05 17.30 10.62
N SER A 223 16.78 17.53 10.97
CA SER A 223 15.66 17.55 10.01
C SER A 223 15.89 18.58 8.89
N SER A 224 16.33 19.78 9.27
CA SER A 224 16.63 20.85 8.31
C SER A 224 17.80 20.49 7.38
N HIS A 225 18.86 19.88 7.92
CA HIS A 225 19.97 19.39 7.13
C HIS A 225 19.55 18.27 6.17
N VAL A 226 18.75 17.32 6.65
CA VAL A 226 18.27 16.20 5.83
C VAL A 226 17.48 16.70 4.62
N ILE A 227 16.57 17.67 4.84
CA ILE A 227 15.75 18.24 3.76
C ILE A 227 16.59 19.07 2.80
N ALA A 228 17.51 19.90 3.30
CA ALA A 228 18.42 20.67 2.44
C ALA A 228 19.31 19.74 1.60
N PHE A 229 19.72 18.60 2.16
CA PHE A 229 20.51 17.60 1.48
C PHE A 229 19.70 16.88 0.40
N ALA A 230 18.49 16.41 0.72
CA ALA A 230 17.58 15.81 -0.25
C ALA A 230 17.32 16.76 -1.42
N ARG A 231 17.05 18.03 -1.12
CA ARG A 231 16.85 19.07 -2.14
C ARG A 231 18.05 19.19 -3.08
N ARG A 232 19.24 19.38 -2.52
CA ARG A 232 20.45 19.69 -3.28
C ARG A 232 20.90 18.54 -4.17
N TYR A 233 20.79 17.30 -3.69
CA TYR A 233 21.18 16.12 -4.47
C TYR A 233 20.19 15.81 -5.58
N ALA A 234 18.89 16.00 -5.34
CA ALA A 234 17.89 15.95 -6.41
C ALA A 234 18.09 17.06 -7.46
N GLU A 235 18.45 18.28 -7.05
CA GLU A 235 18.84 19.36 -7.98
C GLU A 235 20.04 18.99 -8.87
N GLN A 236 20.86 18.02 -8.46
CA GLN A 236 21.99 17.49 -9.22
C GLN A 236 21.66 16.20 -10.00
N GLY A 237 20.41 15.72 -9.93
CA GLY A 237 19.99 14.44 -10.53
C GLY A 237 20.43 13.20 -9.77
N GLU A 238 21.03 13.34 -8.58
CA GLU A 238 21.45 12.22 -7.72
C GLU A 238 20.27 11.76 -6.82
N TYR A 239 19.24 11.17 -7.44
CA TYR A 239 17.99 10.80 -6.75
C TYR A 239 18.17 9.71 -5.69
N ASP A 240 19.12 8.79 -5.84
CA ASP A 240 19.42 7.76 -4.83
C ASP A 240 19.85 8.38 -3.50
N VAL A 241 20.66 9.44 -3.57
CA VAL A 241 21.17 10.16 -2.40
C VAL A 241 20.04 10.97 -1.75
N SER A 242 19.18 11.56 -2.57
CA SER A 242 17.96 12.23 -2.09
C SER A 242 17.02 11.26 -1.35
N ALA A 243 16.78 10.07 -1.92
CA ALA A 243 15.96 9.03 -1.29
C ALA A 243 16.53 8.58 0.05
N VAL A 244 17.85 8.37 0.14
CA VAL A 244 18.52 8.03 1.41
C VAL A 244 18.34 9.13 2.47
N ALA A 245 18.41 10.40 2.07
CA ALA A 245 18.16 11.51 2.96
C ALA A 245 16.71 11.50 3.49
N LEU A 246 15.73 11.38 2.60
CA LEU A 246 14.31 11.35 2.98
C LEU A 246 13.95 10.13 3.84
N SER A 247 14.55 8.97 3.59
CA SER A 247 14.47 7.80 4.48
C SER A 247 15.04 8.09 5.88
N GLY A 248 16.14 8.86 5.93
CA GLY A 248 16.71 9.39 7.15
C GLY A 248 15.74 10.29 7.93
N LEU A 249 14.94 11.09 7.24
CA LEU A 249 13.91 11.95 7.85
C LEU A 249 12.78 11.12 8.50
N ILE A 250 12.35 10.04 7.85
CA ILE A 250 11.37 9.10 8.41
C ILE A 250 11.93 8.46 9.68
N SER A 251 13.17 7.98 9.63
CA SER A 251 13.87 7.38 10.79
C SER A 251 14.02 8.37 11.95
N LEU A 252 14.29 9.64 11.65
CA LEU A 252 14.39 10.71 12.63
C LEU A 252 13.04 10.94 13.36
N ASN A 253 11.93 10.95 12.62
CA ASN A 253 10.59 11.09 13.18
C ASN A 253 10.17 9.88 14.01
N ALA A 254 10.43 8.66 13.52
CA ALA A 254 10.18 7.45 14.29
C ALA A 254 10.94 7.46 15.64
N ARG A 255 12.19 7.93 15.63
CA ARG A 255 12.98 8.06 16.86
C ARG A 255 12.49 9.19 17.78
N TYR A 256 12.02 10.31 17.22
CA TYR A 256 11.37 11.38 17.98
C TYR A 256 10.14 10.86 18.73
N ILE A 257 9.26 10.12 18.04
CA ILE A 257 8.06 9.49 18.64
C ILE A 257 8.47 8.54 19.76
N SER A 258 9.47 7.69 19.53
CA SER A 258 10.01 6.78 20.53
C SER A 258 10.59 7.51 21.76
N ALA A 259 11.32 8.61 21.56
CA ALA A 259 11.88 9.40 22.66
C ALA A 259 10.78 10.10 23.49
N ARG A 260 9.71 10.56 22.84
CA ARG A 260 8.52 11.11 23.50
C ARG A 260 7.76 10.03 24.27
N GLY A 261 7.61 8.82 23.73
CA GLY A 261 6.85 7.76 24.39
C GLY A 261 5.40 8.18 24.66
N ASN A 262 4.86 7.82 25.83
CA ASN A 262 3.44 8.07 26.20
C ASN A 262 3.15 9.52 26.64
N THR A 263 3.79 10.50 26.01
CA THR A 263 3.68 11.94 26.30
C THR A 263 2.96 12.74 25.21
N PHE A 264 2.33 12.06 24.25
CA PHE A 264 1.47 12.68 23.25
C PHE A 264 0.06 12.82 23.82
N PHE A 265 -0.50 14.03 23.79
CA PHE A 265 -1.84 14.28 24.29
C PHE A 265 -2.84 14.43 23.14
N GLY A 266 -4.01 13.85 23.34
CA GLY A 266 -5.12 14.04 22.41
C GLY A 266 -5.68 15.46 22.42
N THR A 267 -6.31 15.86 21.32
CA THR A 267 -7.16 17.05 21.25
C THR A 267 -8.52 16.78 21.90
N ASN A 268 -9.07 17.80 22.57
CA ASN A 268 -10.45 17.77 23.06
C ASN A 268 -11.31 18.63 22.10
N PRO A 269 -12.46 18.13 21.60
CA PRO A 269 -13.35 18.90 20.72
C PRO A 269 -13.85 20.22 21.32
N PHE A 270 -13.94 20.30 22.65
CA PHE A 270 -14.51 21.45 23.34
C PHE A 270 -13.46 22.48 23.78
N PHE A 271 -12.18 22.08 23.92
CA PHE A 271 -11.13 22.97 24.44
C PHE A 271 -9.76 22.67 23.81
N THR A 272 -9.02 23.73 23.46
CA THR A 272 -7.66 23.60 22.94
C THR A 272 -6.69 23.27 24.06
N THR A 273 -6.01 22.13 23.94
CA THR A 273 -4.96 21.74 24.90
C THR A 273 -3.59 22.12 24.33
N PRO A 274 -2.80 22.99 24.98
CA PRO A 274 -1.47 23.37 24.51
C PRO A 274 -0.48 22.19 24.40
N LEU A 275 -0.80 21.07 25.06
CA LEU A 275 -0.02 19.83 25.03
C LEU A 275 -0.32 18.93 23.82
N SER A 276 -1.33 19.29 23.01
CA SER A 276 -1.76 18.51 21.84
C SER A 276 -1.05 18.91 20.54
N SER A 277 -0.34 20.05 20.52
CA SER A 277 0.39 20.53 19.35
C SER A 277 1.84 20.05 19.36
N GLU A 278 2.25 19.40 18.27
CA GLU A 278 3.62 18.91 18.10
C GLU A 278 4.35 19.73 17.04
N ALA A 279 5.04 20.79 17.50
CA ALA A 279 5.70 21.75 16.61
C ALA A 279 6.74 21.09 15.68
N PHE A 280 7.45 20.06 16.13
CA PHE A 280 8.44 19.34 15.31
C PHE A 280 7.79 18.57 14.14
N ILE A 281 6.66 17.91 14.39
CA ILE A 281 5.92 17.15 13.36
C ILE A 281 5.37 18.13 12.31
N SER A 282 4.71 19.21 12.76
CA SER A 282 4.19 20.23 11.85
C SER A 282 5.28 20.91 11.02
N ASP A 283 6.42 21.25 11.64
CA ASP A 283 7.58 21.82 10.93
C ASP A 283 8.14 20.85 9.87
N THR A 284 8.22 19.56 10.18
CA THR A 284 8.68 18.55 9.23
C THR A 284 7.74 18.41 8.03
N LEU A 285 6.42 18.33 8.27
CA LEU A 285 5.43 18.23 7.21
C LEU A 285 5.41 19.49 6.33
N GLU A 286 5.53 20.67 6.94
CA GLU A 286 5.58 21.94 6.21
C GLU A 286 6.85 22.07 5.35
N LYS A 287 8.00 21.61 5.84
CA LYS A 287 9.23 21.56 5.05
C LYS A 287 9.12 20.59 3.87
N LEU A 288 8.48 19.44 4.04
CA LEU A 288 8.19 18.51 2.94
C LEU A 288 7.22 19.12 1.93
N ARG A 289 6.17 19.82 2.37
CA ARG A 289 5.27 20.56 1.47
C ARG A 289 6.04 21.57 0.63
N ARG A 290 6.92 22.36 1.26
CA ARG A 290 7.77 23.33 0.54
C ARG A 290 8.74 22.66 -0.42
N LEU A 291 9.28 21.49 -0.05
CA LEU A 291 10.13 20.70 -0.94
C LEU A 291 9.35 20.19 -2.16
N ALA A 292 8.14 19.66 -1.97
CA ALA A 292 7.24 19.26 -3.06
C ALA A 292 6.92 20.42 -4.00
N LEU A 293 6.56 21.59 -3.46
CA LEU A 293 6.31 22.80 -4.26
C LEU A 293 7.56 23.26 -5.03
N SER A 294 8.75 23.11 -4.44
CA SER A 294 10.01 23.41 -5.11
C SER A 294 10.35 22.39 -6.21
N ALA A 295 9.99 21.11 -6.04
CA ALA A 295 10.12 20.09 -7.08
C ALA A 295 9.17 20.38 -8.24
N GLN A 296 7.92 20.71 -7.91
CA GLN A 296 6.89 21.11 -8.87
C GLN A 296 7.29 22.35 -9.67
N GLY A 297 7.85 23.38 -9.02
CA GLY A 297 8.35 24.56 -9.73
C GLY A 297 9.49 24.28 -10.72
N ARG A 298 10.19 23.14 -10.57
CA ARG A 298 11.27 22.69 -11.45
C ARG A 298 10.83 21.57 -12.41
N SER A 299 9.56 21.15 -12.36
CA SER A 299 9.05 19.96 -13.06
C SER A 299 9.89 18.69 -12.79
N ASP A 300 10.40 18.56 -11.56
CA ASP A 300 11.22 17.43 -11.12
C ASP A 300 10.31 16.29 -10.59
N GLU A 301 9.94 15.37 -11.47
CA GLU A 301 9.00 14.26 -11.19
C GLU A 301 9.54 13.31 -10.12
N GLU A 302 10.81 12.91 -10.23
CA GLU A 302 11.46 11.98 -9.31
C GLU A 302 11.52 12.53 -7.89
N GLN A 303 11.97 13.78 -7.71
CA GLN A 303 11.94 14.40 -6.39
C GLN A 303 10.52 14.52 -5.85
N PHE A 304 9.56 14.88 -6.70
CA PHE A 304 8.17 15.02 -6.27
C PHE A 304 7.60 13.68 -5.77
N ILE A 305 7.83 12.59 -6.50
CA ILE A 305 7.47 11.22 -6.10
C ILE A 305 8.13 10.84 -4.77
N GLN A 306 9.43 11.10 -4.60
CA GLN A 306 10.13 10.81 -3.34
C GLN A 306 9.52 11.58 -2.15
N VAL A 307 9.10 12.83 -2.34
CA VAL A 307 8.45 13.61 -1.29
C VAL A 307 7.05 13.06 -0.97
N MET A 308 6.25 12.69 -1.98
CA MET A 308 4.96 12.04 -1.77
C MET A 308 5.11 10.73 -0.98
N ALA A 309 6.05 9.88 -1.39
CA ALA A 309 6.35 8.62 -0.70
C ALA A 309 6.82 8.85 0.74
N THR A 310 7.58 9.94 0.98
CA THR A 310 8.01 10.32 2.34
C THR A 310 6.83 10.71 3.22
N LEU A 311 5.88 11.50 2.70
CA LEU A 311 4.66 11.87 3.43
C LEU A 311 3.78 10.66 3.73
N ALA A 312 3.63 9.72 2.79
CA ALA A 312 2.91 8.47 3.01
C ALA A 312 3.57 7.60 4.10
N ASN A 313 4.90 7.48 4.07
CA ASN A 313 5.63 6.75 5.11
C ASN A 313 5.59 7.45 6.48
N LEU A 314 5.54 8.79 6.51
CA LEU A 314 5.31 9.53 7.75
C LEU A 314 3.88 9.33 8.28
N CYS A 315 2.88 9.23 7.41
CA CYS A 315 1.51 8.85 7.79
C CYS A 315 1.49 7.51 8.54
N ALA A 316 2.18 6.49 8.01
CA ALA A 316 2.35 5.19 8.68
C ALA A 316 3.14 5.32 10.00
N THR A 317 4.22 6.11 10.01
CA THR A 317 5.05 6.33 11.20
C THR A 317 4.24 6.98 12.33
N TYR A 318 3.41 7.98 12.01
CA TYR A 318 2.57 8.68 12.98
C TYR A 318 1.34 7.89 13.42
N ALA A 319 0.94 6.85 12.69
CA ALA A 319 -0.11 5.94 13.12
C ALA A 319 0.28 5.13 14.37
N HIS A 320 1.58 5.03 14.67
CA HIS A 320 2.11 4.38 15.88
C HIS A 320 2.12 5.27 17.14
N ILE A 321 1.69 6.55 17.03
CA ILE A 321 1.62 7.44 18.19
C ILE A 321 0.47 7.01 19.11
N ASP A 322 0.78 6.75 20.38
CA ASP A 322 -0.23 6.42 21.40
C ASP A 322 -0.77 7.70 22.08
N TYR A 323 -2.02 8.03 21.76
CA TYR A 323 -2.78 9.13 22.38
C TYR A 323 -3.64 8.72 23.57
N GLY A 324 -3.42 7.52 24.15
CA GLY A 324 -4.05 7.09 25.39
C GLY A 324 -5.48 6.63 25.17
N ARG A 325 -5.78 5.40 25.58
CA ARG A 325 -6.96 4.65 25.13
C ARG A 325 -8.31 5.07 25.72
N GLU A 326 -8.35 5.98 26.69
CA GLU A 326 -9.57 6.23 27.47
C GLU A 326 -10.54 7.25 26.86
N PHE A 327 -10.07 8.07 25.92
CA PHE A 327 -10.94 8.94 25.13
C PHE A 327 -10.55 8.72 23.68
N GLY A 328 -11.53 8.48 22.80
CA GLY A 328 -11.33 8.10 21.40
C GLY A 328 -10.64 9.16 20.55
N VAL A 329 -9.38 9.50 20.86
CA VAL A 329 -8.68 10.58 20.20
C VAL A 329 -8.00 10.08 18.92
N GLU A 330 -8.26 10.86 17.89
CA GLU A 330 -7.89 10.74 16.48
C GLU A 330 -6.39 10.42 16.27
N LEU A 331 -6.08 9.70 15.19
CA LEU A 331 -4.71 9.57 14.67
C LEU A 331 -4.27 10.89 14.03
N ARG A 332 -4.35 11.98 14.79
CA ARG A 332 -4.29 13.35 14.29
C ARG A 332 -3.07 13.60 13.42
N HIS A 333 -1.88 13.20 13.89
CA HIS A 333 -0.64 13.41 13.14
C HIS A 333 -0.56 12.55 11.86
N SER A 334 -1.14 11.35 11.87
CA SER A 334 -1.23 10.48 10.68
C SER A 334 -2.20 11.09 9.65
N GLN A 335 -3.39 11.51 10.10
CA GLN A 335 -4.37 12.22 9.26
C GLN A 335 -3.83 13.56 8.74
N LEU A 336 -3.04 14.27 9.54
CA LEU A 336 -2.37 15.50 9.12
C LEU A 336 -1.37 15.21 8.00
N ALA A 337 -0.51 14.19 8.15
CA ALA A 337 0.41 13.78 7.09
C ALA A 337 -0.33 13.37 5.80
N ALA A 338 -1.43 12.62 5.93
CA ALA A 338 -2.29 12.27 4.80
C ALA A 338 -2.90 13.53 4.14
N SER A 339 -3.32 14.53 4.93
CA SER A 339 -3.87 15.79 4.40
C SER A 339 -2.81 16.63 3.67
N TYR A 340 -1.57 16.64 4.16
CA TYR A 340 -0.45 17.25 3.44
C TYR A 340 -0.19 16.55 2.10
N LEU A 341 -0.22 15.21 2.07
CA LEU A 341 -0.13 14.42 0.84
C LEU A 341 -1.29 14.73 -0.12
N THR A 342 -2.52 14.72 0.36
CA THR A 342 -3.72 15.07 -0.40
C THR A 342 -3.57 16.44 -1.05
N GLY A 343 -3.17 17.46 -0.28
CA GLY A 343 -3.01 18.82 -0.80
C GLY A 343 -1.96 18.93 -1.92
N ILE A 344 -0.83 18.22 -1.82
CA ILE A 344 0.20 18.26 -2.87
C ILE A 344 -0.22 17.48 -4.13
N VAL A 345 -0.88 16.33 -3.98
CA VAL A 345 -1.34 15.52 -5.13
C VAL A 345 -2.44 16.27 -5.89
N GLU A 346 -3.39 16.89 -5.21
CA GLU A 346 -4.43 17.70 -5.87
C GLU A 346 -3.85 18.88 -6.67
N GLY A 347 -2.74 19.46 -6.20
CA GLY A 347 -2.04 20.55 -6.88
C GLY A 347 -1.12 20.12 -8.04
N ALA A 348 -0.82 18.83 -8.18
CA ALA A 348 0.24 18.32 -9.06
C ALA A 348 -0.13 18.28 -10.55
N HIS A 349 -1.42 18.08 -10.87
CA HIS A 349 -1.91 17.79 -12.23
C HIS A 349 -1.63 18.89 -13.28
N ARG A 350 -1.32 20.11 -12.83
CA ARG A 350 -0.96 21.24 -13.72
C ARG A 350 0.44 21.11 -14.28
N THR A 351 1.33 20.42 -13.56
CA THR A 351 2.75 20.31 -13.88
C THR A 351 3.11 18.93 -14.39
N PHE A 352 2.57 17.88 -13.75
CA PHE A 352 3.05 16.51 -13.93
C PHE A 352 2.10 15.63 -14.72
N GLY A 353 2.67 14.65 -15.41
CA GLY A 353 1.97 13.67 -16.25
C GLY A 353 1.11 12.65 -15.48
N PRO A 354 0.42 11.74 -16.20
CA PRO A 354 -0.46 10.73 -15.61
C PRO A 354 0.28 9.76 -14.67
N ASP A 355 1.54 9.42 -14.93
CA ASP A 355 2.30 8.47 -14.11
C ASP A 355 2.52 8.97 -12.68
N VAL A 356 2.93 10.23 -12.54
CA VAL A 356 3.08 10.89 -11.22
C VAL A 356 1.73 10.97 -10.51
N MET A 357 0.65 11.26 -11.23
CA MET A 357 -0.70 11.33 -10.64
C MET A 357 -1.19 9.96 -10.18
N MET A 358 -0.95 8.91 -10.97
CA MET A 358 -1.27 7.53 -10.59
C MET A 358 -0.51 7.12 -9.33
N GLU A 359 0.77 7.47 -9.23
CA GLU A 359 1.56 7.21 -8.02
C GLU A 359 1.04 7.98 -6.81
N GLY A 360 0.67 9.26 -6.99
CA GLY A 360 0.00 10.04 -5.95
C GLY A 360 -1.28 9.39 -5.45
N VAL A 361 -2.12 8.85 -6.35
CA VAL A 361 -3.35 8.13 -5.99
C VAL A 361 -3.04 6.82 -5.25
N ARG A 362 -2.02 6.05 -5.65
CA ARG A 362 -1.58 4.84 -4.93
C ARG A 362 -1.12 5.16 -3.51
N LEU A 363 -0.32 6.21 -3.33
CA LEU A 363 0.17 6.64 -2.02
C LEU A 363 -0.95 7.18 -1.13
N LEU A 364 -1.97 7.83 -1.71
CA LEU A 364 -3.20 8.19 -1.00
C LEU A 364 -3.98 6.94 -0.55
N GLY A 365 -4.14 5.96 -1.44
CA GLY A 365 -4.72 4.66 -1.10
C GLY A 365 -3.99 3.98 0.06
N GLN A 366 -2.65 3.95 0.03
CA GLN A 366 -1.83 3.43 1.11
C GLN A 366 -2.06 4.16 2.44
N CYS A 367 -2.17 5.49 2.42
CA CYS A 367 -2.52 6.26 3.62
C CYS A 367 -3.90 5.87 4.17
N ALA A 368 -4.90 5.68 3.31
CA ALA A 368 -6.22 5.25 3.75
C ALA A 368 -6.18 3.86 4.40
N LEU A 369 -5.43 2.91 3.84
CA LEU A 369 -5.25 1.59 4.41
C LEU A 369 -4.60 1.62 5.81
N VAL A 370 -3.58 2.46 6.00
CA VAL A 370 -2.96 2.69 7.31
C VAL A 370 -4.00 3.14 8.34
N LEU A 371 -4.89 4.07 7.97
CA LEU A 371 -5.93 4.57 8.86
C LEU A 371 -6.97 3.50 9.20
N VAL A 372 -7.38 2.67 8.24
CA VAL A 372 -8.29 1.53 8.49
C VAL A 372 -7.65 0.51 9.43
N GLN A 373 -6.39 0.13 9.19
CA GLN A 373 -5.66 -0.82 10.03
C GLN A 373 -5.47 -0.31 11.46
N ALA A 374 -5.34 0.99 11.62
CA ALA A 374 -5.22 1.66 12.91
C ALA A 374 -6.58 1.98 13.58
N ARG A 375 -7.68 1.38 13.08
CA ARG A 375 -9.06 1.55 13.60
C ARG A 375 -9.49 3.02 13.62
N ARG A 376 -9.33 3.69 12.48
CA ARG A 376 -9.85 5.04 12.22
C ARG A 376 -10.45 5.15 10.82
N ALA A 377 -11.47 4.36 10.53
CA ALA A 377 -12.14 4.39 9.22
C ALA A 377 -12.66 5.80 8.84
N LEU A 378 -13.09 6.63 9.79
CA LEU A 378 -13.53 8.01 9.51
C LEU A 378 -12.47 8.87 8.81
N GLY A 379 -11.19 8.65 9.11
CA GLY A 379 -10.10 9.41 8.50
C GLY A 379 -9.91 9.16 6.99
N THR A 380 -10.54 8.14 6.44
CA THR A 380 -10.40 7.79 5.01
C THR A 380 -11.36 8.56 4.12
N VAL A 381 -12.41 9.19 4.66
CA VAL A 381 -13.45 9.87 3.88
C VAL A 381 -12.85 10.98 3.01
N THR A 382 -11.98 11.82 3.57
CA THR A 382 -11.30 12.89 2.83
C THR A 382 -10.41 12.33 1.72
N ILE A 383 -9.73 11.20 1.99
CA ILE A 383 -8.88 10.54 1.00
C ILE A 383 -9.71 9.96 -0.14
N ALA A 384 -10.82 9.26 0.17
CA ALA A 384 -11.70 8.69 -0.83
C ALA A 384 -12.29 9.75 -1.76
N LYS A 385 -12.75 10.88 -1.20
CA LYS A 385 -13.21 12.05 -1.95
C LYS A 385 -12.13 12.64 -2.85
N SER A 386 -10.91 12.76 -2.34
CA SER A 386 -9.78 13.27 -3.13
C SER A 386 -9.41 12.33 -4.27
N VAL A 387 -9.33 11.02 -4.03
CA VAL A 387 -9.09 10.00 -5.06
C VAL A 387 -10.16 10.05 -6.15
N SER A 388 -11.43 10.18 -5.76
CA SER A 388 -12.54 10.38 -6.72
C SER A 388 -12.44 11.68 -7.50
N LYS A 389 -12.08 12.80 -6.86
CA LYS A 389 -11.89 14.08 -7.57
C LYS A 389 -10.73 14.00 -8.57
N LEU A 390 -9.63 13.35 -8.20
CA LEU A 390 -8.47 13.15 -9.05
C LEU A 390 -8.79 12.27 -10.26
N SER A 391 -9.63 11.25 -10.12
CA SER A 391 -10.01 10.41 -11.26
C SER A 391 -10.79 11.18 -12.33
N LEU A 392 -11.53 12.22 -11.95
CA LEU A 392 -12.25 13.08 -12.91
C LEU A 392 -11.28 13.86 -13.84
N LEU A 393 -10.01 14.01 -13.47
CA LEU A 393 -8.98 14.55 -14.38
C LEU A 393 -8.77 13.62 -15.58
N GLY A 394 -8.92 12.31 -15.39
CA GLY A 394 -8.79 11.33 -16.47
C GLY A 394 -9.89 11.41 -17.52
N LEU A 395 -11.02 12.06 -17.21
CA LEU A 395 -12.12 12.30 -18.15
C LEU A 395 -11.98 13.63 -18.89
N THR A 396 -11.22 14.58 -18.33
CA THR A 396 -11.14 15.96 -18.84
C THR A 396 -9.82 16.26 -19.55
N LYS A 397 -8.76 15.49 -19.28
CA LYS A 397 -7.44 15.69 -19.85
C LYS A 397 -6.98 14.45 -20.61
N SER A 398 -6.72 14.62 -21.91
CA SER A 398 -6.23 13.53 -22.77
C SER A 398 -4.91 12.95 -22.24
N GLY A 399 -4.80 11.62 -22.23
CA GLY A 399 -3.65 10.87 -21.72
C GLY A 399 -3.73 10.55 -20.22
N TYR A 400 -4.74 11.03 -19.50
CA TYR A 400 -4.94 10.77 -18.06
C TYR A 400 -5.99 9.67 -17.79
N GLU A 401 -6.53 9.03 -18.82
CA GLU A 401 -7.54 7.98 -18.72
C GLU A 401 -7.12 6.80 -17.79
N PRO A 402 -5.83 6.36 -17.75
CA PRO A 402 -5.38 5.32 -16.80
C PRO A 402 -5.57 5.69 -15.32
N LEU A 403 -5.67 6.98 -15.00
CA LEU A 403 -5.90 7.46 -13.64
C LEU A 403 -7.25 7.00 -13.09
N ILE A 404 -8.26 6.85 -13.96
CA ILE A 404 -9.60 6.41 -13.58
C ILE A 404 -9.55 5.00 -13.00
N SER A 405 -8.95 4.06 -13.73
CA SER A 405 -8.83 2.66 -13.29
C SER A 405 -7.97 2.55 -12.03
N THR A 406 -6.88 3.31 -11.94
CA THR A 406 -6.04 3.36 -10.73
C THR A 406 -6.82 3.84 -9.52
N ALA A 407 -7.62 4.89 -9.65
CA ALA A 407 -8.46 5.41 -8.57
C ALA A 407 -9.54 4.41 -8.14
N VAL A 408 -10.24 3.78 -9.10
CA VAL A 408 -11.24 2.75 -8.80
C VAL A 408 -10.60 1.56 -8.09
N GLN A 409 -9.41 1.14 -8.50
CA GLN A 409 -8.66 0.08 -7.81
C GLN A 409 -8.34 0.45 -6.35
N GLN A 410 -7.89 1.68 -6.08
CA GLN A 410 -7.61 2.11 -4.71
C GLN A 410 -8.88 2.17 -3.85
N LEU A 411 -9.99 2.68 -4.40
CA LEU A 411 -11.28 2.72 -3.70
C LEU A 411 -11.86 1.32 -3.46
N ALA A 412 -11.76 0.41 -4.43
CA ALA A 412 -12.17 -0.98 -4.31
C ALA A 412 -11.37 -1.72 -3.21
N THR A 413 -10.05 -1.51 -3.19
CA THR A 413 -9.16 -2.07 -2.16
C THR A 413 -9.52 -1.52 -0.78
N LEU A 414 -9.81 -0.20 -0.69
CA LEU A 414 -10.22 0.44 0.55
C LEU A 414 -11.58 -0.10 1.05
N ALA A 415 -12.57 -0.25 0.16
CA ALA A 415 -13.87 -0.82 0.51
C ALA A 415 -13.73 -2.24 1.06
N PHE A 416 -12.88 -3.07 0.44
CA PHE A 416 -12.61 -4.43 0.90
C PHE A 416 -11.91 -4.46 2.26
N GLU A 417 -10.87 -3.64 2.47
CA GLU A 417 -10.14 -3.62 3.74
C GLU A 417 -10.97 -3.04 4.89
N MET A 418 -11.96 -2.17 4.62
CA MET A 418 -12.93 -1.74 5.64
C MET A 418 -13.75 -2.92 6.17
N LEU A 419 -14.22 -3.82 5.30
CA LEU A 419 -14.96 -5.01 5.70
C LEU A 419 -14.16 -5.89 6.67
N ARG A 420 -12.85 -6.02 6.43
CA ARG A 420 -11.91 -6.83 7.23
C ARG A 420 -11.39 -6.12 8.48
N SER A 421 -11.69 -4.84 8.64
CA SER A 421 -11.10 -4.01 9.68
C SER A 421 -11.50 -4.47 11.10
N LYS A 422 -10.74 -3.98 12.08
CA LYS A 422 -11.05 -4.14 13.53
C LYS A 422 -11.80 -2.92 14.11
N GLU A 423 -12.29 -2.04 13.25
CA GLU A 423 -13.16 -0.93 13.62
C GLU A 423 -14.49 -1.48 14.14
N HIS A 424 -15.19 -0.70 14.96
CA HIS A 424 -16.54 -1.08 15.40
C HIS A 424 -17.64 -0.54 14.48
N ASP A 425 -17.47 0.69 13.98
CA ASP A 425 -18.43 1.35 13.09
C ASP A 425 -17.72 1.77 11.79
N ILE A 426 -18.14 1.15 10.69
CA ILE A 426 -17.67 1.48 9.34
C ILE A 426 -18.78 2.07 8.47
N LYS A 427 -19.99 2.28 9.00
CA LYS A 427 -21.18 2.58 8.20
C LYS A 427 -21.02 3.86 7.37
N HIS A 428 -20.70 4.97 8.03
CA HIS A 428 -20.50 6.25 7.35
C HIS A 428 -19.28 6.24 6.40
N PRO A 429 -18.08 5.79 6.83
CA PRO A 429 -16.92 5.69 5.93
C PRO A 429 -17.17 4.82 4.69
N SER A 430 -17.83 3.67 4.86
CA SER A 430 -18.16 2.76 3.75
C SER A 430 -19.16 3.38 2.79
N ALA A 431 -20.15 4.12 3.29
CA ALA A 431 -21.08 4.88 2.45
C ALA A 431 -20.36 5.96 1.63
N GLU A 432 -19.41 6.69 2.21
CA GLU A 432 -18.64 7.71 1.50
C GLU A 432 -17.70 7.13 0.43
N VAL A 433 -17.09 5.96 0.69
CA VAL A 433 -16.28 5.23 -0.31
C VAL A 433 -17.15 4.77 -1.47
N ARG A 434 -18.31 4.16 -1.20
CA ARG A 434 -19.27 3.77 -2.25
C ARG A 434 -19.76 4.97 -3.05
N SER A 435 -20.09 6.08 -2.38
CA SER A 435 -20.51 7.33 -3.03
C SER A 435 -19.41 7.87 -3.95
N SER A 436 -18.15 7.78 -3.54
CA SER A 436 -16.99 8.15 -4.35
C SER A 436 -16.88 7.27 -5.61
N ILE A 437 -17.02 5.95 -5.49
CA ILE A 437 -17.02 5.03 -6.66
C ILE A 437 -18.18 5.35 -7.61
N ARG A 438 -19.38 5.58 -7.06
CA ARG A 438 -20.56 5.95 -7.85
C ARG A 438 -20.35 7.25 -8.61
N MET A 439 -19.78 8.27 -7.98
CA MET A 439 -19.45 9.55 -8.64
C MET A 439 -18.54 9.32 -9.86
N ILE A 440 -17.51 8.47 -9.73
CA ILE A 440 -16.64 8.10 -10.85
C ILE A 440 -17.44 7.39 -11.93
N ALA A 441 -18.28 6.42 -11.55
CA ALA A 441 -19.06 5.63 -12.49
C ALA A 441 -20.02 6.47 -13.33
N HIS A 442 -20.77 7.40 -12.72
CA HIS A 442 -21.62 8.32 -13.48
C HIS A 442 -20.79 9.25 -14.37
N ALA A 443 -19.65 9.76 -13.88
CA ALA A 443 -18.81 10.63 -14.68
C ALA A 443 -18.21 9.91 -15.90
N VAL A 444 -17.77 8.65 -15.73
CA VAL A 444 -17.34 7.78 -16.84
C VAL A 444 -18.51 7.54 -17.80
N LEU A 445 -19.72 7.30 -17.31
CA LEU A 445 -20.89 7.18 -18.18
C LEU A 445 -21.18 8.45 -18.97
N LEU A 446 -20.66 9.64 -18.64
CA LEU A 446 -20.84 10.83 -19.47
C LEU A 446 -19.95 10.84 -20.71
N THR A 447 -18.88 10.03 -20.78
CA THR A 447 -17.99 9.94 -21.95
C THR A 447 -18.58 9.11 -23.08
N ASP A 448 -18.08 9.29 -24.30
CA ASP A 448 -18.47 8.44 -25.42
C ASP A 448 -17.83 7.06 -25.27
N ASP A 449 -18.58 6.01 -25.60
CA ASP A 449 -18.09 4.64 -25.61
C ASP A 449 -18.69 3.88 -26.78
N THR A 450 -17.95 2.87 -27.25
CA THR A 450 -18.43 1.98 -28.30
C THR A 450 -18.43 0.56 -27.77
N PRO A 451 -19.32 -0.32 -28.27
CA PRO A 451 -19.37 -1.73 -27.85
C PRO A 451 -18.02 -2.44 -27.92
N LEU A 452 -17.20 -2.11 -28.92
CA LEU A 452 -15.88 -2.72 -29.14
C LEU A 452 -14.81 -2.14 -28.21
N ALA A 453 -14.86 -0.83 -27.92
CA ALA A 453 -13.89 -0.20 -27.03
C ALA A 453 -14.17 -0.54 -25.55
N ASN A 454 -15.46 -0.64 -25.18
CA ASN A 454 -15.93 -1.00 -23.85
C ASN A 454 -15.19 -0.25 -22.72
N GLN A 455 -14.93 1.04 -22.94
CA GLN A 455 -14.09 1.86 -22.07
C GLN A 455 -14.76 2.06 -20.71
N HIS A 456 -16.08 2.18 -20.67
CA HIS A 456 -16.81 2.33 -19.41
C HIS A 456 -16.56 1.13 -18.48
N SER A 457 -16.70 -0.08 -18.99
CA SER A 457 -16.45 -1.30 -18.21
C SER A 457 -14.96 -1.45 -17.88
N ALA A 458 -14.05 -1.16 -18.83
CA ALA A 458 -12.62 -1.26 -18.61
C ALA A 458 -12.11 -0.36 -17.47
N HIS A 459 -12.59 0.89 -17.41
CA HIS A 459 -12.21 1.83 -16.34
C HIS A 459 -12.76 1.43 -14.97
N LEU A 460 -13.97 0.87 -14.93
CA LEU A 460 -14.68 0.52 -13.69
C LEU A 460 -14.46 -0.94 -13.25
N LYS A 461 -13.69 -1.69 -14.06
CA LYS A 461 -13.36 -3.11 -13.88
C LYS A 461 -12.95 -3.50 -12.47
N PRO A 462 -12.06 -2.76 -11.76
CA PRO A 462 -11.61 -3.19 -10.42
C PRO A 462 -12.73 -3.38 -9.38
N TYR A 463 -13.87 -2.72 -9.56
CA TYR A 463 -15.00 -2.81 -8.64
C TYR A 463 -16.15 -3.67 -9.17
N TYR A 464 -16.53 -3.51 -10.45
CA TYR A 464 -17.74 -4.14 -11.00
C TYR A 464 -17.50 -5.45 -11.76
N ALA A 465 -16.26 -5.79 -12.14
CA ALA A 465 -16.01 -6.99 -12.93
C ALA A 465 -16.03 -8.26 -12.07
N LEU A 466 -16.72 -9.29 -12.57
CA LEU A 466 -16.88 -10.60 -11.92
C LEU A 466 -15.97 -11.70 -12.50
N THR A 467 -15.43 -11.49 -13.70
CA THR A 467 -14.66 -12.50 -14.45
C THR A 467 -13.16 -12.46 -14.17
N ASP A 468 -12.70 -11.43 -13.48
CA ASP A 468 -11.29 -11.16 -13.27
C ASP A 468 -10.88 -11.44 -11.83
N TYR A 469 -9.65 -11.89 -11.67
CA TYR A 469 -9.05 -12.12 -10.37
C TYR A 469 -8.71 -10.78 -9.69
N GLU A 470 -8.76 -10.79 -8.35
CA GLU A 470 -8.37 -9.66 -7.49
C GLU A 470 -9.25 -8.40 -7.60
N THR A 471 -10.41 -8.50 -8.25
CA THR A 471 -11.45 -7.44 -8.19
C THR A 471 -12.13 -7.43 -6.83
N PHE A 472 -12.88 -6.36 -6.54
CA PHE A 472 -13.69 -6.29 -5.32
C PHE A 472 -14.64 -7.49 -5.18
N ALA A 473 -15.33 -7.88 -6.26
CA ALA A 473 -16.30 -8.97 -6.23
C ALA A 473 -15.66 -10.35 -5.99
N ASP A 474 -14.53 -10.64 -6.63
CA ASP A 474 -13.75 -11.87 -6.41
C ASP A 474 -13.26 -11.95 -4.95
N ASN A 475 -12.69 -10.85 -4.44
CA ASN A 475 -12.22 -10.76 -3.06
C ASN A 475 -13.37 -10.88 -2.05
N LEU A 476 -14.52 -10.27 -2.34
CA LEU A 476 -15.72 -10.37 -1.51
C LEU A 476 -16.23 -11.81 -1.43
N THR A 477 -16.29 -12.52 -2.56
CA THR A 477 -16.67 -13.94 -2.59
C THR A 477 -15.72 -14.80 -1.76
N LYS A 478 -14.41 -14.61 -1.93
CA LYS A 478 -13.38 -15.32 -1.14
C LYS A 478 -13.53 -15.05 0.35
N LEU A 479 -13.79 -13.80 0.74
CA LEU A 479 -13.99 -13.40 2.13
C LEU A 479 -15.23 -14.09 2.71
N ILE A 480 -16.37 -14.05 2.02
CA ILE A 480 -17.61 -14.65 2.52
C ILE A 480 -17.52 -16.17 2.59
N ASN A 481 -16.91 -16.83 1.60
CA ASN A 481 -16.63 -18.27 1.67
C ASN A 481 -15.76 -18.64 2.89
N ALA A 482 -14.77 -17.81 3.22
CA ALA A 482 -13.96 -18.02 4.42
C ALA A 482 -14.72 -17.75 5.74
N VAL A 483 -15.73 -16.87 5.72
CA VAL A 483 -16.55 -16.50 6.88
C VAL A 483 -17.63 -17.55 7.17
N ILE A 484 -18.27 -18.12 6.15
CA ILE A 484 -19.32 -19.14 6.33
C ILE A 484 -18.79 -20.45 6.95
N GLU A 485 -17.51 -20.74 6.77
CA GLU A 485 -16.84 -21.91 7.38
C GLU A 485 -16.53 -21.71 8.87
N ARG A 486 -16.73 -20.50 9.42
CA ARG A 486 -16.41 -20.18 10.82
C ARG A 486 -17.55 -20.52 11.77
N PRO A 487 -17.23 -20.96 13.00
CA PRO A 487 -18.25 -21.30 14.00
C PRO A 487 -18.98 -20.04 14.52
N ALA A 488 -20.17 -20.24 15.10
CA ALA A 488 -21.01 -19.16 15.64
C ALA A 488 -20.35 -18.33 16.75
N GLY A 489 -19.29 -18.84 17.38
CA GLY A 489 -18.52 -18.15 18.41
C GLY A 489 -17.40 -17.24 17.89
N ASP A 490 -17.12 -17.20 16.59
CA ASP A 490 -16.00 -16.44 16.02
C ASP A 490 -16.30 -14.94 15.95
N ASP A 491 -15.60 -14.14 16.77
CA ASP A 491 -15.79 -12.69 16.86
C ASP A 491 -15.36 -11.94 15.60
N ASP A 492 -14.38 -12.46 14.86
CA ASP A 492 -13.94 -11.85 13.60
C ASP A 492 -14.98 -12.08 12.50
N ALA A 493 -15.53 -13.31 12.41
CA ALA A 493 -16.63 -13.62 11.50
C ALA A 493 -17.87 -12.78 11.79
N LYS A 494 -18.29 -12.66 13.06
CA LYS A 494 -19.39 -11.79 13.50
C LYS A 494 -19.21 -10.35 13.05
N ARG A 495 -18.01 -9.81 13.29
CA ARG A 495 -17.67 -8.43 12.94
C ARG A 495 -17.71 -8.21 11.43
N ILE A 496 -17.11 -9.11 10.64
CA ILE A 496 -17.12 -9.01 9.17
C ILE A 496 -18.55 -9.07 8.62
N ILE A 497 -19.43 -9.90 9.18
CA ILE A 497 -20.85 -9.96 8.80
C ILE A 497 -21.56 -8.65 9.14
N GLY A 498 -21.31 -8.08 10.33
CA GLY A 498 -21.84 -6.77 10.70
C GLY A 498 -21.38 -5.66 9.75
N HIS A 499 -20.08 -5.64 9.43
CA HIS A 499 -19.51 -4.74 8.45
C HIS A 499 -20.11 -4.90 7.05
N LEU A 500 -20.39 -6.13 6.61
CA LEU A 500 -21.08 -6.39 5.34
C LEU A 500 -22.50 -5.84 5.36
N SER A 501 -23.19 -5.94 6.50
CA SER A 501 -24.51 -5.36 6.72
C SER A 501 -24.48 -3.83 6.58
N ASP A 502 -23.52 -3.18 7.24
CA ASP A 502 -23.30 -1.74 7.17
C ASP A 502 -22.91 -1.27 5.75
N TRP A 503 -22.05 -2.02 5.08
CA TRP A 503 -21.61 -1.74 3.71
C TRP A 503 -22.69 -1.99 2.67
N SER A 504 -23.67 -2.87 2.91
CA SER A 504 -24.75 -3.14 1.95
C SER A 504 -25.96 -2.22 2.15
N ASP A 505 -26.08 -1.57 3.31
CA ASP A 505 -27.17 -0.64 3.61
C ASP A 505 -27.18 0.55 2.62
N GLY A 506 -28.32 0.78 1.96
CA GLY A 506 -28.52 1.84 0.97
C GLY A 506 -27.85 1.63 -0.39
N ILE A 507 -27.25 0.46 -0.67
CA ILE A 507 -26.50 0.24 -1.92
C ILE A 507 -27.42 0.27 -3.16
N TYR A 508 -28.64 -0.23 -3.02
CA TYR A 508 -29.64 -0.33 -4.08
C TYR A 508 -30.02 1.02 -4.71
N ASP A 509 -30.02 2.12 -3.94
CA ASP A 509 -30.38 3.44 -4.45
C ASP A 509 -29.36 3.93 -5.49
N GLY A 510 -28.06 3.81 -5.16
CA GLY A 510 -26.99 4.22 -6.06
C GLY A 510 -26.86 3.33 -7.29
N GLU A 511 -26.99 2.01 -7.12
CA GLU A 511 -26.90 1.06 -8.23
C GLU A 511 -28.10 1.18 -9.18
N LYS A 512 -29.28 1.54 -8.67
CA LYS A 512 -30.45 1.83 -9.50
C LYS A 512 -30.20 3.00 -10.42
N GLU A 513 -29.76 4.14 -9.88
CA GLU A 513 -29.47 5.33 -10.68
C GLU A 513 -28.44 5.02 -11.76
N LEU A 514 -27.35 4.34 -11.39
CA LEU A 514 -26.27 4.01 -12.31
C LEU A 514 -26.71 3.03 -13.41
N LEU A 515 -27.51 2.01 -13.07
CA LEU A 515 -28.04 1.06 -14.04
C LEU A 515 -28.96 1.74 -15.05
N LEU A 516 -29.85 2.62 -14.58
CA LEU A 516 -30.77 3.34 -15.46
C LEU A 516 -29.99 4.26 -16.41
N ASP A 517 -28.99 4.99 -15.91
CA ASP A 517 -28.13 5.83 -16.76
C ASP A 517 -27.36 5.00 -17.79
N ALA A 518 -26.82 3.83 -17.40
CA ALA A 518 -26.12 2.94 -18.31
C ALA A 518 -27.03 2.39 -19.42
N VAL A 519 -28.28 2.04 -19.09
CA VAL A 519 -29.29 1.57 -20.07
C VAL A 519 -29.72 2.70 -20.99
N ASN A 520 -30.02 3.88 -20.46
CA ASN A 520 -30.39 5.06 -21.24
C ASN A 520 -29.30 5.42 -22.25
N LYS A 521 -28.03 5.28 -21.86
CA LYS A 521 -26.89 5.51 -22.76
C LYS A 521 -26.55 4.31 -23.66
N ARG A 522 -27.21 3.16 -23.47
CA ARG A 522 -26.90 1.90 -24.16
C ARG A 522 -25.44 1.45 -23.97
N SER A 523 -24.89 1.70 -22.79
CA SER A 523 -23.53 1.31 -22.43
C SER A 523 -23.47 -0.15 -21.99
N PHE A 524 -22.44 -0.88 -22.44
CA PHE A 524 -22.15 -2.24 -21.99
C PHE A 524 -21.81 -2.33 -20.50
N LEU A 525 -21.60 -1.20 -19.79
CA LEU A 525 -21.56 -1.20 -18.33
C LEU A 525 -22.84 -1.79 -17.71
N ALA A 526 -24.00 -1.64 -18.36
CA ALA A 526 -25.25 -2.23 -17.91
C ALA A 526 -25.16 -3.76 -17.76
N PHE A 527 -24.38 -4.45 -18.61
CA PHE A 527 -24.13 -5.88 -18.48
C PHE A 527 -23.43 -6.19 -17.15
N ALA A 528 -22.34 -5.46 -16.86
CA ALA A 528 -21.58 -5.64 -15.62
C ALA A 528 -22.45 -5.35 -14.39
N LEU A 529 -23.29 -4.30 -14.43
CA LEU A 529 -24.18 -3.94 -13.32
C LEU A 529 -25.26 -5.00 -13.07
N ILE A 530 -25.91 -5.53 -14.11
CA ILE A 530 -26.93 -6.60 -13.96
C ILE A 530 -26.32 -7.84 -13.28
N HIS A 531 -25.13 -8.23 -13.71
CA HIS A 531 -24.43 -9.38 -13.14
C HIS A 531 -23.96 -9.07 -11.71
N TRP A 532 -23.42 -7.88 -11.48
CA TRP A 532 -22.92 -7.44 -10.18
C TRP A 532 -24.04 -7.38 -9.14
N VAL A 533 -25.20 -6.81 -9.48
CA VAL A 533 -26.41 -6.81 -8.64
C VAL A 533 -26.79 -8.23 -8.24
N SER A 534 -26.90 -9.13 -9.22
CA SER A 534 -27.27 -10.53 -8.97
C SER A 534 -26.23 -11.25 -8.09
N HIS A 535 -24.95 -11.00 -8.35
CA HIS A 535 -23.84 -11.59 -7.59
C HIS A 535 -23.79 -11.10 -6.14
N VAL A 536 -23.88 -9.79 -5.91
CA VAL A 536 -23.88 -9.22 -4.56
C VAL A 536 -25.11 -9.67 -3.79
N THR A 537 -26.30 -9.72 -4.42
CA THR A 537 -27.49 -10.34 -3.81
C THR A 537 -27.20 -11.79 -3.37
N GLU A 538 -26.57 -12.61 -4.22
CA GLU A 538 -26.18 -13.98 -3.85
C GLU A 538 -25.23 -14.01 -2.64
N VAL A 539 -24.21 -13.15 -2.64
CA VAL A 539 -23.21 -13.07 -1.55
C VAL A 539 -23.86 -12.68 -0.22
N LEU A 540 -24.75 -11.67 -0.22
CA LEU A 540 -25.45 -11.22 0.99
C LEU A 540 -26.30 -12.34 1.59
N VAL A 541 -27.00 -13.10 0.74
CA VAL A 541 -27.81 -14.25 1.18
C VAL A 541 -26.94 -15.37 1.74
N VAL A 542 -25.78 -15.65 1.13
CA VAL A 542 -24.83 -16.63 1.65
C VAL A 542 -24.28 -16.20 3.01
N ALA A 543 -23.93 -14.92 3.16
CA ALA A 543 -23.44 -14.37 4.42
C ALA A 543 -24.50 -14.40 5.54
N ALA A 544 -25.77 -14.16 5.21
CA ALA A 544 -26.89 -14.25 6.16
C ALA A 544 -27.05 -15.67 6.73
N LYS A 545 -26.57 -16.71 6.04
CA LYS A 545 -26.59 -18.09 6.54
C LYS A 545 -25.39 -18.49 7.37
N ALA A 546 -24.38 -17.63 7.47
CA ALA A 546 -23.18 -17.94 8.23
C ALA A 546 -23.55 -18.27 9.69
N PRO A 547 -22.91 -19.28 10.32
CA PRO A 547 -23.16 -19.61 11.72
C PRO A 547 -22.92 -18.42 12.66
N ALA A 548 -21.97 -17.55 12.30
CA ALA A 548 -21.62 -16.34 13.05
C ALA A 548 -22.60 -15.16 12.85
N ALA A 549 -23.56 -15.23 11.93
CA ALA A 549 -24.52 -14.14 11.71
C ALA A 549 -25.54 -14.06 12.85
N SER A 550 -25.61 -12.90 13.53
CA SER A 550 -26.67 -12.59 14.50
C SER A 550 -28.01 -12.38 13.79
N ASP A 551 -29.13 -12.61 14.47
CA ASP A 551 -30.47 -12.46 13.90
C ASP A 551 -30.68 -11.08 13.24
N HIS A 552 -30.23 -10.02 13.91
CA HIS A 552 -30.26 -8.66 13.35
C HIS A 552 -29.50 -8.55 12.01
N ASN A 553 -28.27 -9.07 11.95
CA ASN A 553 -27.48 -9.03 10.73
C ASN A 553 -28.07 -9.92 9.63
N ARG A 554 -28.68 -11.07 9.99
CA ARG A 554 -29.36 -11.94 9.03
C ARG A 554 -30.51 -11.19 8.36
N ASP A 555 -31.39 -10.59 9.15
CA ASP A 555 -32.55 -9.85 8.66
C ASP A 555 -32.12 -8.65 7.80
N GLN A 556 -31.10 -7.91 8.24
CA GLN A 556 -30.59 -6.76 7.50
C GLN A 556 -29.92 -7.17 6.18
N LEU A 557 -29.13 -8.25 6.15
CA LEU A 557 -28.51 -8.75 4.93
C LEU A 557 -29.55 -9.26 3.93
N ILE A 558 -30.57 -10.00 4.38
CA ILE A 558 -31.67 -10.46 3.52
C ILE A 558 -32.47 -9.27 2.98
N ARG A 559 -32.81 -8.29 3.83
CA ARG A 559 -33.48 -7.07 3.40
C ARG A 559 -32.67 -6.31 2.34
N ASN A 560 -31.37 -6.14 2.58
CA ASN A 560 -30.48 -5.45 1.64
C ASN A 560 -30.38 -6.23 0.31
N ALA A 561 -30.32 -7.56 0.36
CA ALA A 561 -30.33 -8.43 -0.82
C ALA A 561 -31.64 -8.32 -1.62
N SER A 562 -32.78 -8.32 -0.93
CA SER A 562 -34.11 -8.11 -1.52
C SER A 562 -34.20 -6.76 -2.23
N TRP A 563 -33.82 -5.67 -1.55
CA TRP A 563 -33.84 -4.33 -2.13
C TRP A 563 -32.90 -4.18 -3.32
N LEU A 564 -31.71 -4.79 -3.26
CA LEU A 564 -30.75 -4.76 -4.35
C LEU A 564 -31.28 -5.49 -5.59
N ILE A 565 -31.90 -6.66 -5.46
CA ILE A 565 -32.43 -7.36 -6.64
C ILE A 565 -33.62 -6.62 -7.27
N PHE A 566 -34.43 -5.92 -6.47
CA PHE A 566 -35.53 -5.08 -6.98
C PHE A 566 -35.06 -3.93 -7.87
N VAL A 567 -33.77 -3.56 -7.85
CA VAL A 567 -33.20 -2.59 -8.81
C VAL A 567 -33.49 -3.00 -10.25
N LEU A 568 -33.44 -4.30 -10.58
CA LEU A 568 -33.69 -4.80 -11.93
C LEU A 568 -35.16 -4.63 -12.37
N ASP A 569 -36.10 -4.44 -11.45
CA ASP A 569 -37.51 -4.22 -11.78
C ASP A 569 -37.76 -2.82 -12.38
N TRP A 570 -36.87 -1.87 -12.08
CA TRP A 570 -36.94 -0.48 -12.54
C TRP A 570 -36.49 -0.28 -13.98
N LEU A 571 -35.99 -1.33 -14.64
CA LEU A 571 -35.57 -1.25 -16.03
C LEU A 571 -36.69 -0.67 -16.94
N PRO A 572 -36.35 0.26 -17.86
CA PRO A 572 -37.34 0.95 -18.68
C PRO A 572 -38.20 0.01 -19.55
N ASP A 573 -39.44 0.43 -19.83
CA ASP A 573 -40.40 -0.27 -20.72
C ASP A 573 -40.52 0.42 -22.09
N ASP A 574 -39.51 1.17 -22.53
CA ASP A 574 -39.46 1.65 -23.92
C ASP A 574 -38.81 0.60 -24.82
N LYS A 575 -39.23 0.58 -26.09
CA LYS A 575 -38.83 -0.44 -27.06
C LYS A 575 -37.31 -0.55 -27.22
N GLU A 576 -36.59 0.57 -27.17
CA GLU A 576 -35.15 0.61 -27.43
C GLU A 576 -34.36 0.08 -26.25
N SER A 577 -34.69 0.50 -25.03
CA SER A 577 -34.09 -0.01 -23.79
C SER A 577 -34.36 -1.49 -23.61
N VAL A 578 -35.59 -1.94 -23.88
CA VAL A 578 -35.96 -3.36 -23.82
C VAL A 578 -35.16 -4.19 -24.83
N ALA A 579 -35.05 -3.73 -26.08
CA ALA A 579 -34.23 -4.40 -27.09
C ALA A 579 -32.74 -4.43 -26.72
N PHE A 580 -32.23 -3.37 -26.09
CA PHE A 580 -30.85 -3.29 -25.63
C PHE A 580 -30.56 -4.27 -24.48
N VAL A 581 -31.38 -4.26 -23.42
CA VAL A 581 -31.21 -5.13 -22.25
C VAL A 581 -31.35 -6.61 -22.59
N GLU A 582 -32.18 -6.96 -23.57
CA GLU A 582 -32.27 -8.32 -24.10
C GLU A 582 -30.97 -8.83 -24.75
N ASN A 583 -30.01 -7.94 -25.06
CA ASN A 583 -28.66 -8.30 -25.47
C ASN A 583 -27.74 -8.69 -24.29
N LEU A 584 -28.16 -8.46 -23.05
CA LEU A 584 -27.33 -8.57 -21.85
C LEU A 584 -27.66 -9.77 -20.95
N GLU A 585 -28.42 -10.75 -21.48
CA GLU A 585 -28.72 -12.04 -20.81
C GLU A 585 -29.48 -11.92 -19.47
N LEU A 586 -30.32 -10.88 -19.31
CA LEU A 586 -31.08 -10.66 -18.08
C LEU A 586 -31.98 -11.85 -17.69
N ILE A 587 -32.58 -12.52 -18.68
CA ILE A 587 -33.46 -13.68 -18.47
C ILE A 587 -32.67 -14.81 -17.79
N GLU A 588 -31.49 -15.13 -18.32
CA GLU A 588 -30.61 -16.16 -17.81
C GLU A 588 -30.15 -15.83 -16.39
N GLN A 589 -29.74 -14.58 -16.14
CA GLN A 589 -29.28 -14.13 -14.83
C GLN A 589 -30.37 -14.21 -13.75
N LEU A 590 -31.58 -13.70 -14.04
CA LEU A 590 -32.71 -13.79 -13.11
C LEU A 590 -33.16 -15.23 -12.86
N PHE A 591 -33.16 -16.07 -13.91
CA PHE A 591 -33.46 -17.48 -13.79
C PHE A 591 -32.46 -18.20 -12.88
N GLU A 592 -31.16 -18.02 -13.12
CA GLU A 592 -30.11 -18.67 -12.36
C GLU A 592 -30.15 -18.24 -10.88
N LEU A 593 -30.32 -16.94 -10.62
CA LEU A 593 -30.47 -16.43 -9.26
C LEU A 593 -31.70 -17.02 -8.57
N ALA A 594 -32.88 -16.96 -9.22
CA ALA A 594 -34.11 -17.51 -8.66
C ALA A 594 -33.97 -19.00 -8.34
N LEU A 595 -33.35 -19.78 -9.25
CA LEU A 595 -33.11 -21.20 -9.06
C LEU A 595 -32.16 -21.48 -7.90
N LYS A 596 -31.01 -20.79 -7.84
CA LYS A 596 -30.02 -20.93 -6.75
C LYS A 596 -30.65 -20.61 -5.40
N MET A 597 -31.42 -19.52 -5.31
CA MET A 597 -32.10 -19.13 -4.07
C MET A 597 -33.20 -20.12 -3.69
N HIS A 598 -33.92 -20.66 -4.66
CA HIS A 598 -34.93 -21.70 -4.43
C HIS A 598 -34.31 -23.00 -3.90
N ILE A 599 -33.20 -23.45 -4.49
CA ILE A 599 -32.44 -24.63 -4.02
C ILE A 599 -31.90 -24.40 -2.61
N ARG A 600 -31.51 -23.17 -2.28
CA ARG A 600 -31.05 -22.78 -0.94
C ARG A 600 -32.20 -22.51 0.02
N ASP A 601 -33.46 -22.76 -0.30
CA ASP A 601 -34.61 -22.45 0.57
C ASP A 601 -34.60 -20.98 1.06
N GLN A 602 -34.36 -20.04 0.15
CA GLN A 602 -34.43 -18.59 0.37
C GLN A 602 -35.61 -18.03 -0.41
N ALA A 603 -36.81 -18.30 0.11
CA ALA A 603 -38.07 -18.04 -0.59
C ALA A 603 -38.24 -16.58 -0.99
N GLU A 604 -37.97 -15.63 -0.08
CA GLU A 604 -38.15 -14.20 -0.35
C GLU A 604 -37.39 -13.73 -1.60
N ILE A 605 -36.09 -14.04 -1.69
CA ILE A 605 -35.25 -13.63 -2.82
C ILE A 605 -35.59 -14.43 -4.09
N ALA A 606 -35.85 -15.73 -3.95
CA ALA A 606 -36.22 -16.57 -5.06
C ALA A 606 -37.53 -16.10 -5.72
N GLU A 607 -38.52 -15.72 -4.90
CA GLU A 607 -39.80 -15.20 -5.33
C GLU A 607 -39.68 -13.79 -5.91
N ALA A 608 -38.83 -12.93 -5.36
CA ALA A 608 -38.54 -11.61 -5.91
C ALA A 608 -37.94 -11.74 -7.32
N ALA A 609 -36.86 -12.52 -7.49
CA ALA A 609 -36.21 -12.72 -8.79
C ALA A 609 -37.16 -13.33 -9.83
N ARG A 610 -37.94 -14.34 -9.44
CA ARG A 610 -39.03 -14.94 -10.24
C ARG A 610 -40.06 -13.91 -10.69
N SER A 611 -40.49 -13.04 -9.79
CA SER A 611 -41.52 -12.03 -10.08
C SER A 611 -41.00 -10.96 -11.04
N ILE A 612 -39.74 -10.54 -10.87
CA ILE A 612 -39.07 -9.62 -11.78
C ILE A 612 -38.93 -10.26 -13.17
N LEU A 613 -38.55 -11.55 -13.25
CA LEU A 613 -38.48 -12.29 -14.51
C LEU A 613 -39.83 -12.33 -15.25
N LEU A 614 -40.93 -12.56 -14.52
CA LEU A 614 -42.28 -12.52 -15.10
C LEU A 614 -42.64 -11.12 -15.62
N ARG A 615 -42.44 -10.07 -14.81
CA ARG A 615 -42.71 -8.70 -15.25
C ARG A 615 -41.87 -8.29 -16.45
N TRP A 616 -40.59 -8.66 -16.45
CA TRP A 616 -39.69 -8.45 -17.58
C TRP A 616 -40.17 -9.19 -18.83
N SER A 617 -40.65 -10.43 -18.71
CA SER A 617 -41.18 -11.20 -19.84
C SER A 617 -42.31 -10.47 -20.57
N LEU A 618 -43.18 -9.81 -19.81
CA LEU A 618 -44.32 -9.05 -20.36
C LEU A 618 -43.88 -7.74 -20.99
N LYS A 619 -42.95 -7.00 -20.36
CA LYS A 619 -42.31 -5.80 -20.95
C LYS A 619 -41.63 -6.15 -22.27
N ALA A 620 -40.83 -7.21 -22.30
CA ALA A 620 -40.15 -7.67 -23.51
C ALA A 620 -41.12 -8.18 -24.59
N GLY A 621 -42.19 -8.87 -24.18
CA GLY A 621 -43.23 -9.38 -25.08
C GLY A 621 -44.01 -8.28 -25.80
N LYS A 622 -44.25 -7.14 -25.13
CA LYS A 622 -44.96 -5.97 -25.67
C LYS A 622 -44.30 -5.39 -26.93
N HIS A 623 -42.97 -5.38 -27.01
CA HIS A 623 -42.22 -4.61 -28.02
C HIS A 623 -41.65 -5.40 -29.20
N GLN A 624 -41.79 -6.73 -29.22
CA GLN A 624 -41.21 -7.63 -30.25
C GLN A 624 -39.76 -7.30 -30.61
N THR A 625 -38.83 -7.65 -29.74
CA THR A 625 -37.38 -7.42 -29.94
C THR A 625 -36.72 -8.35 -30.97
N GLY A 626 -37.47 -9.27 -31.59
CA GLY A 626 -36.94 -10.27 -32.52
C GLY A 626 -36.17 -11.44 -31.87
N ARG A 627 -35.98 -11.42 -30.54
CA ARG A 627 -35.18 -12.43 -29.79
C ARG A 627 -35.99 -13.57 -29.15
N GLY A 628 -37.30 -13.60 -29.34
CA GLY A 628 -38.17 -14.59 -28.69
C GLY A 628 -38.17 -14.48 -27.17
N SER A 629 -37.96 -13.27 -26.62
CA SER A 629 -37.80 -12.98 -25.19
C SER A 629 -38.96 -13.52 -24.34
N LEU A 630 -40.20 -13.33 -24.82
CA LEU A 630 -41.40 -13.85 -24.15
C LEU A 630 -41.36 -15.37 -24.03
N LYS A 631 -41.05 -16.11 -25.12
CA LYS A 631 -40.88 -17.57 -25.08
C LYS A 631 -39.79 -17.97 -24.10
N ARG A 632 -38.61 -17.36 -24.18
CA ARG A 632 -37.44 -17.73 -23.35
C ARG A 632 -37.74 -17.54 -21.87
N ALA A 633 -38.27 -16.38 -21.49
CA ALA A 633 -38.60 -16.08 -20.11
C ALA A 633 -39.74 -16.97 -19.57
N LEU A 634 -40.80 -17.22 -20.35
CA LEU A 634 -41.88 -18.13 -19.94
C LEU A 634 -41.40 -19.58 -19.83
N THR A 635 -40.50 -20.01 -20.73
CA THR A 635 -39.84 -21.32 -20.60
C THR A 635 -39.05 -21.38 -19.29
N ALA A 636 -38.24 -20.36 -19.00
CA ALA A 636 -37.46 -20.27 -17.77
C ALA A 636 -38.35 -20.34 -16.52
N LEU A 637 -39.48 -19.62 -16.50
CA LEU A 637 -40.45 -19.67 -15.41
C LEU A 637 -41.12 -21.04 -15.25
N CYS A 638 -41.44 -21.73 -16.36
CA CYS A 638 -41.98 -23.09 -16.30
C CYS A 638 -40.94 -24.09 -15.77
N VAL A 639 -39.67 -23.93 -16.15
CA VAL A 639 -38.56 -24.74 -15.60
C VAL A 639 -38.39 -24.49 -14.11
N LEU A 640 -38.45 -23.23 -13.65
CA LEU A 640 -38.43 -22.89 -12.22
C LEU A 640 -39.59 -23.53 -11.47
N ALA A 641 -40.81 -23.43 -12.01
CA ALA A 641 -42.01 -23.98 -11.39
C ALA A 641 -42.01 -25.52 -11.34
N ALA A 642 -41.41 -26.18 -12.32
CA ALA A 642 -41.28 -27.63 -12.38
C ALA A 642 -40.15 -28.19 -11.50
N TRP A 643 -39.25 -27.34 -10.97
CA TRP A 643 -38.04 -27.78 -10.28
C TRP A 643 -38.28 -28.53 -8.97
N LYS A 644 -39.15 -28.00 -8.09
CA LYS A 644 -39.46 -28.60 -6.77
C LYS A 644 -40.95 -28.94 -6.70
N ASP A 645 -41.27 -30.16 -6.27
CA ASP A 645 -42.66 -30.57 -6.07
C ASP A 645 -43.28 -29.90 -4.84
N GLY A 646 -44.59 -29.62 -4.91
CA GLY A 646 -45.33 -28.96 -3.84
C GLY A 646 -44.98 -27.49 -3.58
N SER A 647 -44.14 -26.84 -4.40
CA SER A 647 -43.72 -25.44 -4.19
C SER A 647 -44.84 -24.40 -4.36
N GLY A 648 -45.96 -24.77 -4.98
CA GLY A 648 -47.04 -23.84 -5.36
C GLY A 648 -46.69 -22.89 -6.50
N TRP A 649 -45.46 -22.93 -7.02
CA TRP A 649 -44.96 -21.98 -8.04
C TRP A 649 -45.70 -22.10 -9.37
N MET A 650 -46.16 -23.29 -9.74
CA MET A 650 -46.97 -23.47 -10.94
C MET A 650 -48.35 -22.81 -10.80
N ALA A 651 -49.00 -22.95 -9.64
CA ALA A 651 -50.28 -22.31 -9.37
C ALA A 651 -50.14 -20.78 -9.34
N TRP A 652 -49.08 -20.28 -8.70
CA TRP A 652 -48.73 -18.86 -8.75
C TRP A 652 -48.49 -18.38 -10.19
N LEU A 653 -47.73 -19.13 -11.00
CA LEU A 653 -47.40 -18.72 -12.37
C LEU A 653 -48.67 -18.57 -13.19
N LYS A 654 -49.59 -19.54 -13.13
CA LYS A 654 -50.89 -19.48 -13.83
C LYS A 654 -51.70 -18.25 -13.39
N SER A 655 -51.82 -18.02 -12.08
CA SER A 655 -52.60 -16.90 -11.51
C SER A 655 -51.99 -15.54 -11.84
N GLU A 656 -50.71 -15.34 -11.53
CA GLU A 656 -50.02 -14.06 -11.67
C GLU A 656 -49.82 -13.70 -13.14
N PHE A 657 -49.51 -14.68 -14.00
CA PHE A 657 -49.41 -14.47 -15.44
C PHE A 657 -50.76 -14.08 -16.02
N SER A 658 -51.86 -14.76 -15.68
CA SER A 658 -53.21 -14.39 -16.15
C SER A 658 -53.58 -12.96 -15.74
N SER A 659 -53.36 -12.61 -14.46
CA SER A 659 -53.62 -11.26 -13.94
C SER A 659 -52.77 -10.18 -14.60
N SER A 660 -51.49 -10.47 -14.85
CA SER A 660 -50.56 -9.51 -15.44
C SER A 660 -50.73 -9.38 -16.94
N LEU A 661 -51.05 -10.48 -17.65
CA LEU A 661 -51.34 -10.48 -19.08
C LEU A 661 -52.57 -9.63 -19.40
N ALA A 662 -53.58 -9.62 -18.54
CA ALA A 662 -54.76 -8.75 -18.69
C ALA A 662 -54.41 -7.25 -18.66
N LYS A 663 -53.28 -6.87 -18.07
CA LYS A 663 -52.83 -5.47 -17.92
C LYS A 663 -51.87 -5.02 -19.02
N VAL A 664 -51.33 -5.94 -19.81
CA VAL A 664 -50.29 -5.65 -20.81
C VAL A 664 -50.79 -6.00 -22.21
N GLN A 665 -50.77 -5.01 -23.11
CA GLN A 665 -51.12 -5.25 -24.51
C GLN A 665 -49.92 -5.85 -25.26
N ILE A 666 -50.01 -7.15 -25.55
CA ILE A 666 -49.10 -7.88 -26.42
C ILE A 666 -49.82 -8.19 -27.72
N GLU A 667 -49.19 -7.94 -28.87
CA GLU A 667 -49.77 -8.24 -30.18
C GLU A 667 -50.21 -9.71 -30.31
N ASP A 668 -51.42 -9.94 -30.83
CA ASP A 668 -52.03 -11.26 -30.94
C ASP A 668 -51.15 -12.27 -31.70
N LYS A 669 -50.49 -11.80 -32.76
CA LYS A 669 -49.53 -12.60 -33.53
C LYS A 669 -48.38 -13.14 -32.68
N VAL A 670 -47.87 -12.34 -31.74
CA VAL A 670 -46.78 -12.74 -30.83
C VAL A 670 -47.27 -13.74 -29.81
N ARG A 671 -48.48 -13.51 -29.27
CA ARG A 671 -49.11 -14.41 -28.32
C ARG A 671 -49.33 -15.79 -28.93
N LYS A 672 -49.99 -15.86 -30.09
CA LYS A 672 -50.25 -17.09 -30.84
C LYS A 672 -48.96 -17.81 -31.25
N ARG A 673 -47.96 -17.07 -31.76
CA ARG A 673 -46.65 -17.63 -32.08
C ARG A 673 -45.96 -18.21 -30.84
N THR A 674 -45.94 -17.48 -29.74
CA THR A 674 -45.30 -17.91 -28.50
C THR A 674 -46.01 -19.13 -27.91
N ALA A 675 -47.35 -19.15 -27.90
CA ALA A 675 -48.14 -20.30 -27.48
C ALA A 675 -47.82 -21.55 -28.31
N HIS A 676 -47.78 -21.42 -29.64
CA HIS A 676 -47.38 -22.52 -30.53
C HIS A 676 -45.96 -23.03 -30.24
N GLU A 677 -44.99 -22.11 -30.07
CA GLU A 677 -43.61 -22.49 -29.76
C GLU A 677 -43.46 -23.15 -28.38
N LEU A 678 -44.26 -22.74 -27.37
CA LEU A 678 -44.31 -23.39 -26.05
C LEU A 678 -44.92 -24.80 -26.12
N ARG A 679 -46.04 -24.98 -26.84
CA ARG A 679 -46.66 -26.31 -27.07
C ARG A 679 -45.70 -27.26 -27.79
N LYS A 680 -44.99 -26.77 -28.81
CA LYS A 680 -43.94 -27.54 -29.49
C LYS A 680 -42.83 -27.97 -28.53
N LYS A 681 -42.43 -27.07 -27.62
CA LYS A 681 -41.39 -27.35 -26.61
C LYS A 681 -41.87 -28.31 -25.52
N ALA A 682 -43.15 -28.29 -25.16
CA ALA A 682 -43.76 -29.26 -24.26
C ALA A 682 -43.73 -30.70 -24.83
N GLN A 683 -43.93 -30.85 -26.14
CA GLN A 683 -43.88 -32.14 -26.82
C GLN A 683 -42.45 -32.66 -27.04
N TYR A 684 -41.50 -31.75 -27.28
CA TYR A 684 -40.11 -32.10 -27.58
C TYR A 684 -39.12 -31.27 -26.75
N PRO A 685 -38.99 -31.53 -25.43
CA PRO A 685 -38.15 -30.72 -24.54
C PRO A 685 -36.67 -30.68 -24.96
N SER A 686 -36.17 -31.73 -25.62
CA SER A 686 -34.74 -31.93 -25.90
C SER A 686 -34.32 -31.67 -27.35
N ARG A 687 -35.20 -31.19 -28.24
CA ARG A 687 -34.96 -31.23 -29.70
C ARG A 687 -34.56 -29.89 -30.36
N ASP A 688 -34.57 -28.77 -29.63
CA ASP A 688 -34.11 -27.47 -30.14
C ASP A 688 -32.65 -27.20 -29.70
N GLY A 689 -31.88 -26.48 -30.53
CA GLY A 689 -30.51 -26.01 -30.25
C GLY A 689 -30.35 -25.08 -29.02
N ASP A 690 -31.35 -25.04 -28.13
CA ASP A 690 -31.43 -24.32 -26.86
C ASP A 690 -30.64 -25.00 -25.71
N ILE A 691 -30.03 -26.18 -25.94
CA ILE A 691 -29.22 -26.90 -24.91
C ILE A 691 -27.98 -26.09 -24.49
N LEU A 692 -27.55 -25.12 -25.30
CA LEU A 692 -26.34 -24.33 -25.04
C LEU A 692 -26.50 -23.26 -23.94
N GLY A 693 -27.73 -22.95 -23.49
CA GLY A 693 -27.99 -21.95 -22.43
C GLY A 693 -28.37 -22.56 -21.07
N VAL A 694 -28.20 -21.80 -19.98
CA VAL A 694 -28.48 -22.23 -18.59
C VAL A 694 -29.91 -22.75 -18.41
N VAL A 695 -30.91 -22.06 -19.00
CA VAL A 695 -32.31 -22.51 -18.95
C VAL A 695 -32.48 -23.87 -19.64
N GLY A 696 -31.86 -24.07 -20.80
CA GLY A 696 -31.91 -25.34 -21.54
C GLY A 696 -31.23 -26.48 -20.78
N TYR A 697 -30.09 -26.21 -20.15
CA TYR A 697 -29.41 -27.16 -19.27
C TYR A 697 -30.33 -27.64 -18.14
N HIS A 698 -30.99 -26.72 -17.43
CA HIS A 698 -31.89 -27.08 -16.33
C HIS A 698 -33.21 -27.70 -16.81
N MET A 699 -33.70 -27.31 -17.99
CA MET A 699 -34.87 -27.92 -18.63
C MET A 699 -34.71 -29.43 -18.86
N SER A 700 -33.48 -29.90 -19.10
CA SER A 700 -33.18 -31.33 -19.25
C SER A 700 -33.19 -32.13 -17.93
N ARG A 701 -33.28 -31.44 -16.79
CA ARG A 701 -33.14 -32.02 -15.44
C ARG A 701 -34.40 -31.93 -14.59
N VAL A 702 -35.41 -31.20 -15.04
CA VAL A 702 -36.71 -31.12 -14.36
C VAL A 702 -37.62 -32.26 -14.78
N ASP A 703 -38.67 -32.52 -14.00
CA ASP A 703 -39.72 -33.44 -14.38
C ASP A 703 -40.39 -32.99 -15.69
N HIS A 704 -40.20 -33.77 -16.75
CA HIS A 704 -40.71 -33.45 -18.08
C HIS A 704 -42.24 -33.45 -18.16
N GLY A 705 -42.92 -34.27 -17.36
CA GLY A 705 -44.38 -34.27 -17.30
C GLY A 705 -44.91 -32.96 -16.72
N ARG A 706 -44.34 -32.52 -15.59
CA ARG A 706 -44.71 -31.26 -14.93
C ARG A 706 -44.33 -30.04 -15.75
N LEU A 707 -43.17 -30.09 -16.40
CA LEU A 707 -42.75 -29.05 -17.34
C LEU A 707 -43.71 -28.95 -18.53
N ALA A 708 -44.09 -30.09 -19.14
CA ALA A 708 -45.03 -30.10 -20.26
C ALA A 708 -46.41 -29.57 -19.85
N GLU A 709 -46.91 -29.95 -18.68
CA GLU A 709 -48.16 -29.42 -18.12
C GLU A 709 -48.08 -27.89 -17.94
N GLY A 710 -46.99 -27.39 -17.37
CA GLY A 710 -46.76 -25.95 -17.18
C GLY A 710 -46.69 -25.17 -18.49
N LEU A 711 -45.91 -25.67 -19.46
CA LEU A 711 -45.76 -25.05 -20.77
C LEU A 711 -47.09 -25.00 -21.53
N ASN A 712 -47.88 -26.07 -21.50
CA ASN A 712 -49.21 -26.10 -22.11
C ASN A 712 -50.16 -25.12 -21.42
N ALA A 713 -50.22 -25.14 -20.08
CA ALA A 713 -51.10 -24.23 -19.35
C ALA A 713 -50.79 -22.74 -19.58
N VAL A 714 -49.51 -22.38 -19.68
CA VAL A 714 -49.11 -20.99 -20.02
C VAL A 714 -49.42 -20.68 -21.49
N ALA A 715 -49.27 -21.65 -22.40
CA ALA A 715 -49.64 -21.49 -23.81
C ALA A 715 -51.16 -21.27 -23.98
N ASP A 716 -51.99 -21.95 -23.20
CA ASP A 716 -53.44 -21.81 -23.24
C ASP A 716 -53.91 -20.46 -22.71
N LEU A 717 -53.18 -19.88 -21.73
CA LEU A 717 -53.41 -18.51 -21.28
C LEU A 717 -53.01 -17.47 -22.35
N LEU A 718 -51.98 -17.77 -23.15
CA LEU A 718 -51.55 -16.91 -24.26
C LEU A 718 -52.51 -16.97 -25.45
N ASP A 719 -53.02 -18.15 -25.78
CA ASP A 719 -53.90 -18.41 -26.92
C ASP A 719 -55.06 -19.33 -26.52
N PRO A 720 -56.12 -18.75 -25.91
CA PRO A 720 -57.27 -19.51 -25.39
C PRO A 720 -58.12 -20.13 -26.49
N GLU A 721 -58.07 -19.59 -27.71
CA GLU A 721 -58.85 -20.07 -28.87
C GLU A 721 -58.30 -21.40 -29.43
N ALA A 722 -57.06 -21.74 -29.10
CA ALA A 722 -56.36 -22.94 -29.55
C ALA A 722 -56.13 -23.99 -28.45
N ALA A 723 -56.68 -23.77 -27.24
CA ALA A 723 -56.54 -24.63 -26.07
C ALA A 723 -57.42 -25.88 -26.14
#